data_AF-A0A813WDK9-F1
#
_entry.id   AF-A0A813WDK9-F1
#
_cell.length_a   1.000
_cell.length_b   1.000
_cell.length_c   1.000
_cell.angle_alpha   90.00
_cell.angle_beta   90.00
_cell.angle_gamma   90.00
#
_symmetry.space_group_name_H-M   'P 1'
#
loop_
_entity.id
_entity.type
_entity.pdbx_description
1 polymer ?
#
loop_
_entity_poly.entity_id
_entity_poly.type
_entity_poly.pdbx_seq_one_letter_code
_entity_poly.pdbx_strand_id
1 'polypeptide(L)'
;MQTLTTLNLRENKIRAEGVRHLADALRNNTTLTTLNLAHNGIGDKGVQQLGDTLRINTTLTTLDLGWNRIGDEGVQHLADALRNNTTLTTLNLAHNEIGDKGVQHLGDTLRINTTLTTLDLGWNRIGAEGVQHLGNALRNSTTLTTLNLEDNKIGDEGVQHLADALRINITLTTLKLALSEIGAEGAQHLGNALRNNTTLNTLDLQWNEIGDKEAQHLADALRINTTLTRLNLHGNQIGAEGAQHLGDALRNNTTLTTLNLGCNGIGDEGAQHIADVLRINTALATLDLSTNEIGDNGAQHLGDALRINTTLTTLNLQWNKIRAKGVRHFGDALRNNTTLTTLDLWGNKIGDEGAQQLGNALRNNTTLTTLNLRSNEIGAKGAQHLADALRINTALTTLHLHDNRIGAEGAQHLGDALRHNKTLTILHLRGNQIGPEGAQHLEDALRINTTLTTLNVFYNQIGAGGAQHLGDSLRNNTALTTLSLSSNQIGDKGAQHLGDTLRHNTTLTILDLWNNQIGGEGAQHVADALRINTTLTALNLENCEIGDEGAQHVADALRHNTTLTTLNLEENQMRDEGAQHIGDALRNNKALTTLSLSDNQIGDKGAQHLGDALRHNTVILFNSSPISHNYLYFLI
;
A
#
# COMPACT_ATOMS: atom_id res chain seq x y z
N MET A 1 29.84 3.02 -14.19
CA MET A 1 29.47 1.63 -13.86
C MET A 1 28.40 1.71 -12.79
N GLN A 2 27.17 1.27 -13.09
CA GLN A 2 26.13 1.16 -12.07
C GLN A 2 26.17 -0.27 -11.54
N THR A 3 26.28 -0.42 -10.22
CA THR A 3 26.43 -1.70 -9.51
C THR A 3 25.14 -2.02 -8.77
N LEU A 4 24.77 -3.30 -8.71
CA LEU A 4 23.59 -3.78 -7.99
C LEU A 4 23.70 -3.50 -6.49
N THR A 5 22.77 -2.70 -5.95
CA THR A 5 22.67 -2.37 -4.51
C THR A 5 21.51 -3.07 -3.82
N THR A 6 20.47 -3.45 -4.56
CA THR A 6 19.27 -4.13 -4.04
C THR A 6 19.00 -5.39 -4.84
N LEU A 7 18.79 -6.52 -4.15
CA LEU A 7 18.40 -7.79 -4.74
C LEU A 7 17.16 -8.32 -4.02
N ASN A 8 16.07 -8.52 -4.76
CA ASN A 8 14.81 -8.95 -4.18
C ASN A 8 14.35 -10.23 -4.89
N LEU A 9 14.23 -11.30 -4.10
CA LEU A 9 14.01 -12.66 -4.57
C LEU A 9 12.82 -13.32 -3.85
N ARG A 10 11.90 -12.52 -3.32
CA ARG A 10 10.71 -12.96 -2.58
C ARG A 10 9.79 -13.88 -3.40
N GLU A 11 9.06 -14.77 -2.72
CA GLU A 11 8.02 -15.65 -3.29
C GLU A 11 8.52 -16.61 -4.40
N ASN A 12 9.75 -17.09 -4.25
CA ASN A 12 10.37 -18.07 -5.15
C ASN A 12 10.57 -19.44 -4.47
N LYS A 13 11.22 -20.38 -5.17
CA LYS A 13 11.57 -21.71 -4.65
C LYS A 13 13.09 -21.87 -4.43
N ILE A 14 13.79 -20.82 -4.00
CA ILE A 14 15.27 -20.80 -3.85
C ILE A 14 15.76 -21.86 -2.85
N ARG A 15 15.03 -22.04 -1.73
CA ARG A 15 15.34 -23.01 -0.67
C ARG A 15 16.80 -22.89 -0.17
N ALA A 16 17.25 -23.82 0.68
CA ALA A 16 18.58 -23.75 1.31
C ALA A 16 19.76 -23.78 0.30
N GLU A 17 19.70 -24.60 -0.76
CA GLU A 17 20.79 -24.69 -1.75
C GLU A 17 20.95 -23.41 -2.57
N GLY A 18 19.83 -22.77 -2.98
CA GLY A 18 19.91 -21.50 -3.66
C GLY A 18 20.48 -20.40 -2.76
N VAL A 19 20.15 -20.41 -1.46
CA VAL A 19 20.72 -19.47 -0.48
C VAL A 19 22.21 -19.69 -0.28
N ARG A 20 22.71 -20.94 -0.33
CA ARG A 20 24.15 -21.21 -0.29
C ARG A 20 24.91 -20.50 -1.41
N HIS A 21 24.38 -20.56 -2.64
CA HIS A 21 24.96 -19.86 -3.78
C HIS A 21 24.96 -18.34 -3.62
N LEU A 22 23.88 -17.78 -3.05
CA LEU A 22 23.80 -16.35 -2.76
C LEU A 22 24.78 -15.93 -1.66
N ALA A 23 24.87 -16.71 -0.58
CA ALA A 23 25.80 -16.50 0.51
C ALA A 23 27.26 -16.46 0.00
N ASP A 24 27.67 -17.41 -0.84
CA ASP A 24 29.00 -17.42 -1.45
C ASP A 24 29.29 -16.16 -2.27
N ALA A 25 28.30 -15.67 -3.02
CA ALA A 25 28.43 -14.43 -3.79
C ALA A 25 28.58 -13.20 -2.89
N LEU A 26 27.84 -13.14 -1.78
CA LEU A 26 27.82 -12.02 -0.83
C LEU A 26 29.13 -11.85 -0.05
N ARG A 27 29.94 -12.90 0.07
CA ARG A 27 31.26 -12.83 0.74
C ARG A 27 32.22 -11.85 0.07
N ASN A 28 32.16 -11.76 -1.26
CA ASN A 28 33.03 -10.89 -2.05
C ASN A 28 32.28 -9.68 -2.63
N ASN A 29 30.97 -9.59 -2.38
CA ASN A 29 30.17 -8.50 -2.88
C ASN A 29 30.40 -7.25 -2.01
N THR A 30 30.77 -6.14 -2.66
CA THR A 30 31.06 -4.87 -2.00
C THR A 30 30.04 -3.78 -2.36
N THR A 31 28.90 -4.13 -2.94
CA THR A 31 27.95 -3.15 -3.48
C THR A 31 26.52 -3.35 -3.00
N LEU A 32 26.15 -4.57 -2.64
CA LEU A 32 24.80 -4.94 -2.23
C LEU A 32 24.57 -4.48 -0.79
N THR A 33 23.59 -3.61 -0.63
CA THR A 33 23.13 -3.06 0.64
C THR A 33 21.81 -3.67 1.09
N THR A 34 20.99 -4.16 0.15
CA THR A 34 19.65 -4.70 0.45
C THR A 34 19.47 -6.08 -0.19
N LEU A 35 19.08 -7.05 0.62
CA LEU A 35 18.74 -8.41 0.19
C LEU A 35 17.38 -8.80 0.76
N ASN A 36 16.42 -9.10 -0.12
CA ASN A 36 15.13 -9.65 0.26
C ASN A 36 14.98 -11.07 -0.26
N LEU A 37 14.77 -11.98 0.69
CA LEU A 37 14.67 -13.41 0.51
C LEU A 37 13.35 -13.96 1.06
N ALA A 38 12.35 -13.11 1.28
CA ALA A 38 11.11 -13.51 1.93
C ALA A 38 10.35 -14.61 1.16
N HIS A 39 9.60 -15.47 1.84
CA HIS A 39 8.72 -16.46 1.20
C HIS A 39 9.45 -17.42 0.23
N ASN A 40 10.62 -17.95 0.63
CA ASN A 40 11.42 -18.89 -0.18
C ASN A 40 11.54 -20.29 0.45
N GLY A 41 10.97 -20.50 1.64
CA GLY A 41 11.11 -21.74 2.39
C GLY A 41 12.58 -22.09 2.68
N ILE A 42 13.36 -21.09 3.08
CA ILE A 42 14.81 -21.20 3.30
C ILE A 42 15.14 -22.14 4.47
N GLY A 43 14.36 -22.05 5.56
CA GLY A 43 14.58 -22.79 6.80
C GLY A 43 15.93 -22.50 7.48
N ASP A 44 16.14 -23.11 8.64
CA ASP A 44 17.30 -22.83 9.51
C ASP A 44 18.65 -23.11 8.83
N LYS A 45 18.73 -24.15 7.99
CA LYS A 45 19.94 -24.50 7.25
C LYS A 45 20.37 -23.42 6.26
N GLY A 46 19.42 -22.80 5.57
CA GLY A 46 19.76 -21.72 4.65
C GLY A 46 20.16 -20.45 5.40
N VAL A 47 19.51 -20.18 6.53
CA VAL A 47 19.87 -19.05 7.42
C VAL A 47 21.26 -19.23 8.02
N GLN A 48 21.67 -20.45 8.37
CA GLN A 48 23.03 -20.74 8.83
C GLN A 48 24.09 -20.25 7.83
N GLN A 49 23.92 -20.54 6.53
CA GLN A 49 24.85 -20.12 5.47
C GLN A 49 24.91 -18.59 5.33
N LEU A 50 23.77 -17.92 5.50
CA LEU A 50 23.71 -16.46 5.52
C LEU A 50 24.39 -15.90 6.77
N GLY A 51 24.15 -16.47 7.95
CA GLY A 51 24.77 -16.06 9.21
C GLY A 51 26.30 -16.06 9.11
N ASP A 52 26.90 -17.12 8.57
CA ASP A 52 28.34 -17.19 8.34
C ASP A 52 28.86 -16.07 7.43
N THR A 53 28.05 -15.66 6.45
CA THR A 53 28.39 -14.60 5.50
C THR A 53 28.22 -13.20 6.11
N LEU A 54 27.18 -12.98 6.91
CA LEU A 54 26.92 -11.71 7.58
C LEU A 54 28.02 -11.30 8.57
N ARG A 55 28.77 -12.27 9.10
CA ARG A 55 29.93 -12.01 9.97
C ARG A 55 31.06 -11.26 9.28
N ILE A 56 31.19 -11.43 7.97
CA ILE A 56 32.27 -10.84 7.17
C ILE A 56 31.77 -9.80 6.17
N ASN A 57 30.49 -9.84 5.82
CA ASN A 57 29.91 -8.88 4.89
C ASN A 57 29.86 -7.49 5.53
N THR A 58 30.38 -6.49 4.81
CA THR A 58 30.54 -5.11 5.28
C THR A 58 29.69 -4.12 4.49
N THR A 59 28.69 -4.61 3.75
CA THR A 59 27.89 -3.75 2.86
C THR A 59 26.39 -3.87 3.07
N LEU A 60 25.91 -5.04 3.50
CA LEU A 60 24.50 -5.30 3.67
C LEU A 60 23.97 -4.55 4.89
N THR A 61 23.06 -3.63 4.65
CA THR A 61 22.37 -2.83 5.67
C THR A 61 20.96 -3.35 5.94
N THR A 62 20.34 -4.00 4.95
CA THR A 62 18.96 -4.48 5.02
C THR A 62 18.86 -5.93 4.58
N LEU A 63 18.28 -6.76 5.44
CA LEU A 63 18.03 -8.17 5.19
C LEU A 63 16.57 -8.53 5.52
N ASP A 64 15.84 -9.00 4.53
CA ASP A 64 14.47 -9.51 4.70
C ASP A 64 14.43 -11.03 4.52
N LEU A 65 14.03 -11.71 5.58
CA LEU A 65 13.92 -13.16 5.70
C LEU A 65 12.51 -13.59 6.11
N GLY A 66 11.49 -12.75 5.91
CA GLY A 66 10.12 -13.11 6.31
C GLY A 66 9.56 -14.34 5.59
N TRP A 67 8.54 -15.02 6.12
CA TRP A 67 7.88 -16.15 5.44
C TRP A 67 8.79 -17.32 5.05
N ASN A 68 9.83 -17.63 5.83
CA ASN A 68 10.85 -18.63 5.45
C ASN A 68 10.88 -19.90 6.29
N ARG A 69 9.94 -20.07 7.22
CA ARG A 69 9.89 -21.20 8.15
C ARG A 69 11.18 -21.31 8.98
N ILE A 70 11.70 -20.16 9.42
CA ILE A 70 12.88 -20.05 10.27
C ILE A 70 12.43 -20.28 11.71
N GLY A 71 13.05 -21.24 12.40
CA GLY A 71 12.85 -21.50 13.82
C GLY A 71 13.94 -20.89 14.69
N ASP A 72 13.94 -21.29 15.97
CA ASP A 72 14.89 -20.79 16.98
C ASP A 72 16.36 -21.05 16.60
N GLU A 73 16.67 -22.20 15.97
CA GLU A 73 18.04 -22.54 15.54
C GLU A 73 18.55 -21.60 14.44
N GLY A 74 17.71 -21.26 13.46
CA GLY A 74 18.08 -20.30 12.42
C GLY A 74 18.31 -18.90 13.00
N VAL A 75 17.48 -18.48 13.95
CA VAL A 75 17.65 -17.20 14.65
C VAL A 75 18.92 -17.19 15.50
N GLN A 76 19.30 -18.30 16.13
CA GLN A 76 20.56 -18.41 16.85
C GLN A 76 21.76 -18.11 15.94
N HIS A 77 21.79 -18.66 14.72
CA HIS A 77 22.85 -18.37 13.76
C HIS A 77 22.89 -16.90 13.34
N LEU A 78 21.75 -16.25 13.16
CA LEU A 78 21.69 -14.81 12.90
C LEU A 78 22.18 -14.00 14.10
N ALA A 79 21.73 -14.33 15.31
CA ALA A 79 22.16 -13.67 16.53
C ALA A 79 23.70 -13.74 16.69
N ASP A 80 24.30 -14.91 16.50
CA ASP A 80 25.76 -15.07 16.54
C ASP A 80 26.49 -14.20 15.50
N ALA A 81 25.90 -14.05 14.31
CA ALA A 81 26.44 -13.19 13.28
C ALA A 81 26.36 -11.70 13.64
N LEU A 82 25.21 -11.27 14.15
CA LEU A 82 24.90 -9.89 14.52
C LEU A 82 25.76 -9.35 15.68
N ARG A 83 26.38 -10.22 16.48
CA ARG A 83 27.36 -9.79 17.49
C ARG A 83 28.58 -9.10 16.90
N ASN A 84 28.97 -9.47 15.68
CA ASN A 84 30.16 -8.93 15.01
C ASN A 84 29.82 -8.09 13.78
N ASN A 85 28.61 -8.25 13.23
CA ASN A 85 28.17 -7.45 12.11
C ASN A 85 28.01 -5.98 12.52
N THR A 86 28.62 -5.08 11.75
CA THR A 86 28.64 -3.64 12.02
C THR A 86 27.91 -2.83 10.95
N THR A 87 27.05 -3.47 10.15
CA THR A 87 26.51 -2.88 8.93
C THR A 87 25.01 -3.04 8.81
N LEU A 88 24.47 -4.15 9.31
CA LEU A 88 23.04 -4.42 9.27
C LEU A 88 22.31 -3.49 10.25
N THR A 89 21.42 -2.68 9.69
CA THR A 89 20.54 -1.76 10.41
C THR A 89 19.10 -2.24 10.45
N THR A 90 18.70 -3.05 9.46
CA THR A 90 17.32 -3.53 9.30
C THR A 90 17.29 -5.03 9.10
N LEU A 91 16.58 -5.73 9.98
CA LEU A 91 16.35 -7.17 9.90
C LEU A 91 14.85 -7.47 9.99
N ASN A 92 14.29 -8.07 8.94
CA ASN A 92 12.92 -8.57 8.92
C ASN A 92 12.90 -10.10 9.05
N LEU A 93 12.26 -10.59 10.10
CA LEU A 93 12.06 -12.01 10.43
C LEU A 93 10.57 -12.35 10.57
N ALA A 94 9.67 -11.51 10.05
CA ALA A 94 8.24 -11.71 10.22
C ALA A 94 7.71 -13.00 9.55
N HIS A 95 6.58 -13.54 10.01
CA HIS A 95 5.95 -14.74 9.44
C HIS A 95 6.90 -15.95 9.41
N ASN A 96 7.54 -16.24 10.53
CA ASN A 96 8.41 -17.40 10.69
C ASN A 96 7.91 -18.27 11.85
N GLU A 97 8.73 -19.22 12.30
CA GLU A 97 8.39 -20.16 13.37
C GLU A 97 9.22 -19.88 14.63
N ILE A 98 9.57 -18.61 14.85
CA ILE A 98 10.44 -18.17 15.95
C ILE A 98 9.65 -18.19 17.26
N GLY A 99 10.17 -18.89 18.26
CA GLY A 99 9.65 -18.91 19.63
C GLY A 99 10.53 -18.14 20.60
N ASP A 100 10.27 -18.33 21.89
CA ASP A 100 10.92 -17.59 22.97
C ASP A 100 12.44 -17.80 23.02
N LYS A 101 12.93 -18.99 22.66
CA LYS A 101 14.38 -19.27 22.63
C LYS A 101 15.10 -18.54 21.50
N GLY A 102 14.50 -18.45 20.32
CA GLY A 102 15.06 -17.67 19.21
C GLY A 102 15.14 -16.19 19.61
N VAL A 103 14.09 -15.68 20.24
CA VAL A 103 14.05 -14.31 20.76
C VAL A 103 15.04 -14.08 21.90
N GLN A 104 15.27 -15.07 22.76
CA GLN A 104 16.32 -15.00 23.78
C GLN A 104 17.69 -14.74 23.15
N HIS A 105 18.06 -15.48 22.09
CA HIS A 105 19.32 -15.27 21.38
C HIS A 105 19.45 -13.87 20.77
N LEU A 106 18.35 -13.34 20.20
CA LEU A 106 18.30 -11.96 19.73
C LEU A 106 18.43 -10.95 20.86
N GLY A 107 17.70 -11.14 21.97
CA GLY A 107 17.76 -10.29 23.15
C GLY A 107 19.17 -10.18 23.72
N ASP A 108 19.89 -11.29 23.83
CA ASP A 108 21.29 -11.30 24.26
C ASP A 108 22.20 -10.51 23.31
N THR A 109 21.91 -10.57 22.01
CA THR A 109 22.69 -9.87 20.98
C THR A 109 22.38 -8.39 20.91
N LEU A 110 21.12 -7.98 21.07
CA LEU A 110 20.66 -6.58 21.05
C LEU A 110 21.25 -5.73 22.18
N ARG A 111 21.74 -6.37 23.25
CA ARG A 111 22.45 -5.69 24.35
C ARG A 111 23.84 -5.19 23.97
N ILE A 112 24.44 -5.79 22.94
CA ILE A 112 25.82 -5.48 22.50
C ILE A 112 25.88 -4.99 21.06
N ASN A 113 24.89 -5.33 20.23
CA ASN A 113 24.82 -4.84 18.87
C ASN A 113 24.58 -3.32 18.87
N THR A 114 25.35 -2.60 18.05
CA THR A 114 25.33 -1.13 17.99
C THR A 114 24.89 -0.61 16.63
N THR A 115 24.21 -1.42 15.83
CA THR A 115 23.89 -1.06 14.44
C THR A 115 22.44 -1.28 14.08
N LEU A 116 21.79 -2.29 14.66
CA LEU A 116 20.42 -2.62 14.36
C LEU A 116 19.49 -1.53 14.92
N THR A 117 18.76 -0.89 14.02
CA THR A 117 17.78 0.16 14.32
C THR A 117 16.36 -0.31 14.11
N THR A 118 16.16 -1.33 13.25
CA THR A 118 14.85 -1.90 12.93
C THR A 118 14.88 -3.42 13.04
N LEU A 119 14.02 -3.96 13.89
CA LEU A 119 13.80 -5.39 14.03
C LEU A 119 12.31 -5.71 13.85
N ASP A 120 11.99 -6.54 12.86
CA ASP A 120 10.64 -7.06 12.65
C ASP A 120 10.58 -8.54 13.01
N LEU A 121 9.75 -8.86 14.01
CA LEU A 121 9.49 -10.19 14.55
C LEU A 121 7.99 -10.53 14.48
N GLY A 122 7.19 -9.79 13.71
CA GLY A 122 5.76 -10.01 13.64
C GLY A 122 5.39 -11.41 13.10
N TRP A 123 4.19 -11.90 13.39
CA TRP A 123 3.67 -13.18 12.89
C TRP A 123 4.60 -14.35 13.20
N ASN A 124 5.00 -14.48 14.46
CA ASN A 124 5.84 -15.58 14.95
C ASN A 124 5.12 -16.31 16.09
N ARG A 125 5.85 -17.13 16.86
CA ARG A 125 5.32 -17.90 18.00
C ARG A 125 5.90 -17.38 19.31
N ILE A 126 6.11 -16.07 19.41
CA ILE A 126 6.72 -15.42 20.58
C ILE A 126 5.68 -15.27 21.67
N GLY A 127 5.99 -15.75 22.86
CA GLY A 127 5.21 -15.61 24.08
C GLY A 127 5.74 -14.51 25.00
N ALA A 128 5.15 -14.42 26.20
CA ALA A 128 5.58 -13.49 27.23
C ALA A 128 7.05 -13.67 27.64
N GLU A 129 7.58 -14.91 27.67
CA GLU A 129 8.99 -15.21 28.01
C GLU A 129 9.96 -14.63 26.96
N GLY A 130 9.67 -14.79 25.67
CA GLY A 130 10.48 -14.19 24.61
C GLY A 130 10.48 -12.66 24.71
N VAL A 131 9.31 -12.08 24.96
CA VAL A 131 9.18 -10.63 25.15
C VAL A 131 9.87 -10.15 26.43
N GLN A 132 9.96 -10.96 27.49
CA GLN A 132 10.77 -10.67 28.66
C GLN A 132 12.24 -10.48 28.29
N HIS A 133 12.79 -11.37 27.45
CA HIS A 133 14.17 -11.25 26.96
C HIS A 133 14.37 -9.98 26.12
N LEU A 134 13.42 -9.63 25.26
CA LEU A 134 13.46 -8.36 24.51
C LEU A 134 13.37 -7.15 25.44
N GLY A 135 12.45 -7.14 26.41
CA GLY A 135 12.31 -6.06 27.38
C GLY A 135 13.61 -5.82 28.15
N ASN A 136 14.29 -6.89 28.56
CA ASN A 136 15.62 -6.81 29.20
C ASN A 136 16.69 -6.24 28.27
N ALA A 137 16.65 -6.59 26.98
CA ALA A 137 17.57 -6.05 25.99
C ALA A 137 17.32 -4.57 25.70
N LEU A 138 16.04 -4.17 25.54
CA LEU A 138 15.61 -2.81 25.24
C LEU A 138 16.03 -1.79 26.31
N ARG A 139 16.15 -2.21 27.57
CA ARG A 139 16.68 -1.34 28.65
C ARG A 139 18.12 -0.88 28.39
N ASN A 140 18.89 -1.66 27.63
CA ASN A 140 20.31 -1.40 27.34
C ASN A 140 20.56 -1.05 25.88
N SER A 141 19.64 -1.39 24.97
CA SER A 141 19.80 -1.10 23.54
C SER A 141 19.84 0.41 23.30
N THR A 142 20.90 0.87 22.64
CA THR A 142 21.13 2.28 22.33
C THR A 142 20.88 2.61 20.86
N THR A 143 20.40 1.65 20.08
CA THR A 143 20.24 1.82 18.62
C THR A 143 18.87 1.43 18.10
N LEU A 144 18.15 0.51 18.76
CA LEU A 144 16.87 0.02 18.26
C LEU A 144 15.80 1.12 18.37
N THR A 145 15.36 1.63 17.23
CA THR A 145 14.31 2.67 17.13
C THR A 145 12.96 2.10 16.75
N THR A 146 12.93 0.95 16.09
CA THR A 146 11.71 0.31 15.61
C THR A 146 11.69 -1.16 15.96
N LEU A 147 10.64 -1.58 16.66
CA LEU A 147 10.38 -2.96 17.02
C LEU A 147 8.95 -3.33 16.59
N ASN A 148 8.83 -4.35 15.75
CA ASN A 148 7.54 -4.93 15.38
C ASN A 148 7.41 -6.33 15.99
N LEU A 149 6.34 -6.53 16.76
CA LEU A 149 5.99 -7.79 17.41
C LEU A 149 4.54 -8.19 17.08
N GLU A 150 3.94 -7.60 16.04
CA GLU A 150 2.57 -7.90 15.58
C GLU A 150 2.28 -9.41 15.50
N ASP A 151 1.05 -9.85 15.77
CA ASP A 151 0.60 -11.24 15.65
C ASP A 151 1.58 -12.24 16.31
N ASN A 152 1.74 -12.07 17.62
CA ASN A 152 2.46 -12.97 18.51
C ASN A 152 1.62 -13.18 19.78
N LYS A 153 1.91 -14.25 20.52
CA LYS A 153 1.15 -14.62 21.74
C LYS A 153 1.70 -13.90 22.98
N ILE A 154 1.87 -12.58 22.86
CA ILE A 154 2.54 -11.77 23.87
C ILE A 154 1.71 -11.71 25.15
N GLY A 155 0.41 -11.42 25.00
CA GLY A 155 -0.51 -11.24 26.12
C GLY A 155 -0.14 -10.07 27.03
N ASP A 156 -0.94 -9.88 28.08
CA ASP A 156 -0.75 -8.80 29.04
C ASP A 156 0.58 -8.90 29.81
N GLU A 157 1.03 -10.11 30.14
CA GLU A 157 2.31 -10.37 30.82
C GLU A 157 3.51 -9.94 29.95
N GLY A 158 3.52 -10.31 28.67
CA GLY A 158 4.60 -9.88 27.76
C GLY A 158 4.60 -8.35 27.58
N VAL A 159 3.42 -7.74 27.48
CA VAL A 159 3.29 -6.28 27.41
C VAL A 159 3.79 -5.60 28.69
N GLN A 160 3.60 -6.19 29.87
CA GLN A 160 4.17 -5.68 31.10
C GLN A 160 5.70 -5.55 31.01
N HIS A 161 6.39 -6.55 30.45
CA HIS A 161 7.84 -6.49 30.27
C HIS A 161 8.28 -5.40 29.29
N LEU A 162 7.52 -5.17 28.21
CA LEU A 162 7.76 -4.05 27.30
C LEU A 162 7.52 -2.71 27.98
N ALA A 163 6.41 -2.58 28.71
CA ALA A 163 6.06 -1.37 29.45
C ALA A 163 7.17 -0.98 30.45
N ASP A 164 7.72 -1.95 31.18
CA ASP A 164 8.84 -1.70 32.09
C ASP A 164 10.11 -1.25 31.35
N ALA A 165 10.36 -1.80 30.17
CA ALA A 165 11.49 -1.39 29.34
C ALA A 165 11.31 0.03 28.78
N LEU A 166 10.10 0.37 28.29
CA LEU A 166 9.75 1.67 27.72
C LEU A 166 9.92 2.84 28.70
N ARG A 167 9.81 2.59 30.00
CA ARG A 167 10.04 3.61 31.03
C ARG A 167 11.49 4.08 31.13
N ILE A 168 12.43 3.27 30.66
CA ILE A 168 13.87 3.52 30.76
C ILE A 168 14.49 3.71 29.37
N ASN A 169 13.98 2.99 28.37
CA ASN A 169 14.49 3.03 27.02
C ASN A 169 14.42 4.45 26.43
N ILE A 170 15.53 4.88 25.83
CA ILE A 170 15.71 6.24 25.29
C ILE A 170 15.79 6.28 23.77
N THR A 171 15.48 5.18 23.07
CA THR A 171 15.77 5.03 21.64
C THR A 171 14.57 4.60 20.82
N LEU A 172 13.68 3.79 21.38
CA LEU A 172 12.54 3.22 20.68
C LEU A 172 11.52 4.32 20.39
N THR A 173 11.33 4.61 19.12
CA THR A 173 10.38 5.61 18.63
C THR A 173 9.12 4.97 18.03
N THR A 174 9.20 3.70 17.62
CA THR A 174 8.08 2.96 17.04
C THR A 174 7.98 1.57 17.65
N LEU A 175 6.81 1.27 18.20
CA LEU A 175 6.46 -0.04 18.73
C LEU A 175 5.16 -0.52 18.09
N LYS A 176 5.18 -1.69 17.47
CA LYS A 176 4.00 -2.34 16.90
C LYS A 176 3.67 -3.62 17.65
N LEU A 177 2.45 -3.69 18.15
CA LEU A 177 1.88 -4.75 18.98
C LEU A 177 0.45 -5.09 18.52
N ALA A 178 0.23 -5.00 17.21
CA ALA A 178 -1.00 -5.42 16.59
C ALA A 178 -1.27 -6.91 16.87
N LEU A 179 -2.53 -7.35 16.99
CA LEU A 179 -2.87 -8.78 17.12
C LEU A 179 -2.04 -9.51 18.21
N SER A 180 -1.75 -8.86 19.34
CA SER A 180 -0.79 -9.38 20.35
C SER A 180 -1.47 -9.95 21.60
N GLU A 181 -2.77 -10.26 21.49
CA GLU A 181 -3.62 -10.75 22.58
C GLU A 181 -3.62 -9.79 23.81
N ILE A 182 -3.54 -8.47 23.55
CA ILE A 182 -3.48 -7.45 24.60
C ILE A 182 -4.90 -7.16 25.09
N GLY A 183 -5.15 -7.40 26.36
CA GLY A 183 -6.38 -7.07 27.04
C GLY A 183 -6.23 -5.86 27.95
N ALA A 184 -7.06 -5.88 28.99
CA ALA A 184 -7.19 -4.81 29.97
C ALA A 184 -5.88 -4.46 30.70
N GLU A 185 -5.18 -5.48 31.21
CA GLU A 185 -3.99 -5.28 32.04
C GLU A 185 -2.81 -4.79 31.18
N GLY A 186 -2.68 -5.29 29.96
CA GLY A 186 -1.65 -4.86 29.02
C GLY A 186 -1.83 -3.40 28.59
N ALA A 187 -3.06 -2.97 28.30
CA ALA A 187 -3.37 -1.57 28.02
C ALA A 187 -3.05 -0.66 29.22
N GLN A 188 -3.33 -1.12 30.43
CA GLN A 188 -2.96 -0.42 31.66
C GLN A 188 -1.43 -0.29 31.81
N HIS A 189 -0.68 -1.35 31.58
CA HIS A 189 0.79 -1.34 31.63
C HIS A 189 1.38 -0.34 30.62
N LEU A 190 0.89 -0.36 29.37
CA LEU A 190 1.32 0.61 28.35
C LEU A 190 0.97 2.04 28.73
N GLY A 191 -0.27 2.29 29.17
CA GLY A 191 -0.68 3.62 29.64
C GLY A 191 0.23 4.16 30.75
N ASN A 192 0.61 3.31 31.71
CA ASN A 192 1.53 3.69 32.77
C ASN A 192 2.95 3.98 32.27
N ALA A 193 3.45 3.23 31.29
CA ALA A 193 4.76 3.47 30.70
C ALA A 193 4.79 4.78 29.90
N LEU A 194 3.76 5.02 29.09
CA LEU A 194 3.65 6.20 28.21
C LEU A 194 3.62 7.53 28.97
N ARG A 195 3.15 7.54 30.23
CA ARG A 195 3.18 8.76 31.06
C ARG A 195 4.59 9.32 31.27
N ASN A 196 5.61 8.46 31.27
CA ASN A 196 7.00 8.84 31.52
C ASN A 196 7.90 8.64 30.30
N ASN A 197 7.45 7.88 29.30
CA ASN A 197 8.21 7.68 28.09
C ASN A 197 8.29 9.00 27.29
N THR A 198 9.49 9.33 26.83
CA THR A 198 9.80 10.59 26.12
C THR A 198 10.33 10.36 24.71
N THR A 199 10.17 9.15 24.17
CA THR A 199 10.85 8.73 22.93
C THR A 199 9.92 8.10 21.92
N LEU A 200 8.89 7.39 22.40
CA LEU A 200 7.91 6.73 21.56
C LEU A 200 7.05 7.78 20.86
N ASN A 201 7.11 7.75 19.53
CA ASN A 201 6.35 8.61 18.63
C ASN A 201 5.17 7.87 18.01
N THR A 202 5.33 6.56 17.75
CA THR A 202 4.32 5.71 17.14
C THR A 202 4.07 4.48 17.99
N LEU A 203 2.80 4.26 18.34
CA LEU A 203 2.33 3.06 19.01
C LEU A 203 1.20 2.45 18.18
N ASP A 204 1.40 1.20 17.75
CA ASP A 204 0.38 0.42 17.04
C ASP A 204 -0.15 -0.70 17.93
N LEU A 205 -1.44 -0.65 18.22
CA LEU A 205 -2.17 -1.61 19.04
C LEU A 205 -3.38 -2.17 18.29
N GLN A 206 -3.40 -2.16 16.95
CA GLN A 206 -4.56 -2.63 16.19
C GLN A 206 -4.95 -4.08 16.53
N TRP A 207 -6.25 -4.39 16.44
CA TRP A 207 -6.79 -5.73 16.62
C TRP A 207 -6.35 -6.40 17.93
N ASN A 208 -6.46 -5.67 19.03
CA ASN A 208 -6.36 -6.22 20.38
C ASN A 208 -7.73 -6.13 21.08
N GLU A 209 -7.82 -6.57 22.33
CA GLU A 209 -9.06 -6.63 23.11
C GLU A 209 -9.07 -5.56 24.20
N ILE A 210 -8.68 -4.32 23.86
CA ILE A 210 -8.53 -3.23 24.84
C ILE A 210 -9.88 -2.85 25.47
N GLY A 211 -10.93 -2.61 24.67
CA GLY A 211 -12.24 -2.21 25.19
C GLY A 211 -12.32 -0.79 25.77
N ASP A 212 -13.52 -0.41 26.20
CA ASP A 212 -13.85 0.96 26.63
C ASP A 212 -13.17 1.37 27.94
N LYS A 213 -13.26 0.52 28.96
CA LYS A 213 -12.76 0.84 30.31
C LYS A 213 -11.24 1.00 30.29
N GLU A 214 -10.55 0.23 29.47
CA GLU A 214 -9.10 0.21 29.46
C GLU A 214 -8.50 1.17 28.43
N ALA A 215 -9.28 1.61 27.43
CA ALA A 215 -8.99 2.82 26.67
C ALA A 215 -8.82 4.05 27.58
N GLN A 216 -9.44 4.08 28.77
CA GLN A 216 -9.20 5.11 29.78
C GLN A 216 -7.73 5.21 30.22
N HIS A 217 -7.02 4.09 30.34
CA HIS A 217 -5.61 4.10 30.77
C HIS A 217 -4.70 4.75 29.73
N LEU A 218 -4.96 4.47 28.45
CA LEU A 218 -4.28 5.13 27.34
C LEU A 218 -4.66 6.62 27.27
N ALA A 219 -5.95 6.95 27.44
CA ALA A 219 -6.41 8.35 27.50
C ALA A 219 -5.71 9.14 28.62
N ASP A 220 -5.61 8.57 29.82
CA ASP A 220 -4.91 9.22 30.93
C ASP A 220 -3.43 9.47 30.62
N ALA A 221 -2.78 8.55 29.89
CA ALA A 221 -1.40 8.72 29.46
C ALA A 221 -1.28 9.85 28.42
N LEU A 222 -2.17 9.89 27.44
CA LEU A 222 -2.21 10.92 26.38
C LEU A 222 -2.39 12.34 26.94
N ARG A 223 -3.05 12.52 28.10
CA ARG A 223 -3.18 13.84 28.72
C ARG A 223 -1.85 14.48 29.10
N ILE A 224 -0.83 13.67 29.37
CA ILE A 224 0.46 14.12 29.91
C ILE A 224 1.59 13.84 28.93
N ASN A 225 1.49 12.77 28.14
CA ASN A 225 2.49 12.41 27.16
C ASN A 225 2.62 13.50 26.08
N THR A 226 3.86 13.88 25.79
CA THR A 226 4.20 14.96 24.85
C THR A 226 5.02 14.48 23.66
N THR A 227 5.10 13.17 23.44
CA THR A 227 6.00 12.58 22.44
C THR A 227 5.29 11.70 21.44
N LEU A 228 4.18 11.07 21.84
CA LEU A 228 3.37 10.26 20.96
C LEU A 228 2.65 11.17 19.96
N THR A 229 2.94 10.93 18.68
CA THR A 229 2.36 11.66 17.55
C THR A 229 1.38 10.79 16.76
N ARG A 230 1.52 9.46 16.84
CA ARG A 230 0.69 8.48 16.12
C ARG A 230 0.25 7.36 17.04
N LEU A 231 -1.06 7.17 17.15
CA LEU A 231 -1.66 6.07 17.90
C LEU A 231 -2.64 5.32 17.00
N ASN A 232 -2.40 4.02 16.82
CA ASN A 232 -3.30 3.13 16.09
C ASN A 232 -4.03 2.20 17.07
N LEU A 233 -5.34 2.37 17.16
CA LEU A 233 -6.27 1.59 17.98
C LEU A 233 -7.34 0.91 17.12
N HIS A 234 -7.09 0.71 15.82
CA HIS A 234 -8.04 0.05 14.93
C HIS A 234 -8.47 -1.32 15.48
N GLY A 235 -9.75 -1.70 15.47
CA GLY A 235 -10.15 -3.06 15.81
C GLY A 235 -10.05 -3.44 17.31
N ASN A 236 -10.25 -2.49 18.24
CA ASN A 236 -10.04 -2.69 19.69
C ASN A 236 -11.31 -2.72 20.55
N GLN A 237 -12.49 -2.79 19.92
CA GLN A 237 -13.78 -2.76 20.62
C GLN A 237 -13.97 -1.50 21.50
N ILE A 238 -13.40 -0.37 21.07
CA ILE A 238 -13.53 0.95 21.72
C ILE A 238 -14.84 1.60 21.27
N GLY A 239 -15.92 1.30 21.96
CA GLY A 239 -17.23 1.92 21.78
C GLY A 239 -17.29 3.40 22.19
N ALA A 240 -18.52 3.86 22.46
CA ALA A 240 -18.77 5.27 22.74
C ALA A 240 -18.07 5.78 24.02
N GLU A 241 -18.00 4.95 25.07
CA GLU A 241 -17.36 5.30 26.35
C GLU A 241 -15.84 5.44 26.19
N GLY A 242 -15.18 4.51 25.50
CA GLY A 242 -13.76 4.60 25.21
C GLY A 242 -13.43 5.78 24.28
N ALA A 243 -14.27 6.05 23.28
CA ALA A 243 -14.16 7.24 22.44
C ALA A 243 -14.32 8.54 23.25
N GLN A 244 -15.18 8.56 24.27
CA GLN A 244 -15.30 9.66 25.21
C GLN A 244 -13.99 9.88 25.99
N HIS A 245 -13.42 8.82 26.57
CA HIS A 245 -12.17 8.91 27.31
C HIS A 245 -11.02 9.47 26.46
N LEU A 246 -10.84 8.91 25.25
CA LEU A 246 -9.83 9.38 24.31
C LEU A 246 -10.07 10.83 23.88
N GLY A 247 -11.33 11.18 23.58
CA GLY A 247 -11.72 12.55 23.29
C GLY A 247 -11.34 13.51 24.43
N ASP A 248 -11.67 13.17 25.68
CA ASP A 248 -11.33 14.02 26.82
C ASP A 248 -9.82 14.18 27.03
N ALA A 249 -9.02 13.18 26.66
CA ALA A 249 -7.57 13.31 26.65
C ALA A 249 -7.06 14.28 25.58
N LEU A 250 -7.63 14.19 24.37
CA LEU A 250 -7.28 15.03 23.23
C LEU A 250 -7.61 16.51 23.41
N ARG A 251 -8.48 16.89 24.35
CA ARG A 251 -8.76 18.31 24.64
C ARG A 251 -7.51 19.12 24.96
N ASN A 252 -6.55 18.52 25.66
CA ASN A 252 -5.31 19.16 26.10
C ASN A 252 -4.06 18.58 25.43
N ASN A 253 -4.17 17.43 24.76
CA ASN A 253 -3.04 16.86 24.05
C ASN A 253 -2.73 17.68 22.78
N THR A 254 -1.50 18.17 22.68
CA THR A 254 -1.04 19.02 21.57
C THR A 254 -0.04 18.32 20.66
N THR A 255 0.18 17.01 20.84
CA THR A 255 1.27 16.26 20.19
C THR A 255 0.77 15.16 19.28
N LEU A 256 -0.38 14.55 19.60
CA LEU A 256 -0.99 13.52 18.79
C LEU A 256 -1.58 14.13 17.52
N THR A 257 -0.95 13.84 16.40
CA THR A 257 -1.34 14.35 15.08
C THR A 257 -2.11 13.31 14.26
N THR A 258 -1.96 12.03 14.59
CA THR A 258 -2.65 10.92 13.92
C THR A 258 -3.28 9.98 14.94
N LEU A 259 -4.59 9.78 14.82
CA LEU A 259 -5.34 8.80 15.61
C LEU A 259 -6.15 7.90 14.68
N ASN A 260 -5.93 6.59 14.77
CA ASN A 260 -6.75 5.59 14.09
C ASN A 260 -7.65 4.87 15.10
N LEU A 261 -8.95 5.03 14.90
CA LEU A 261 -10.02 4.42 15.69
C LEU A 261 -10.94 3.56 14.82
N GLY A 262 -10.50 3.14 13.63
CA GLY A 262 -11.33 2.33 12.74
C GLY A 262 -11.76 0.99 13.36
N CYS A 263 -12.87 0.41 12.91
CA CYS A 263 -13.34 -0.91 13.34
C CYS A 263 -13.53 -1.08 14.86
N ASN A 264 -14.05 -0.07 15.56
CA ASN A 264 -14.23 -0.10 17.01
C ASN A 264 -15.70 -0.09 17.49
N GLY A 265 -16.66 0.08 16.58
CA GLY A 265 -18.08 0.14 16.96
C GLY A 265 -18.48 1.42 17.72
N ILE A 266 -17.77 2.53 17.47
CA ILE A 266 -17.95 3.84 18.15
C ILE A 266 -19.39 4.36 18.09
N GLY A 267 -20.10 4.16 16.97
CA GLY A 267 -21.46 4.63 16.77
C GLY A 267 -21.63 6.15 16.77
N ASP A 268 -22.88 6.62 16.75
CA ASP A 268 -23.22 8.05 16.72
C ASP A 268 -22.80 8.80 17.99
N GLU A 269 -22.96 8.16 19.15
CA GLU A 269 -22.62 8.75 20.46
C GLU A 269 -21.11 8.95 20.61
N GLY A 270 -20.31 7.94 20.27
CA GLY A 270 -18.85 8.09 20.28
C GLY A 270 -18.38 9.12 19.24
N ALA A 271 -19.00 9.17 18.06
CA ALA A 271 -18.71 10.20 17.06
C ALA A 271 -19.03 11.61 17.56
N GLN A 272 -20.07 11.77 18.39
CA GLN A 272 -20.38 13.04 19.07
C GLN A 272 -19.24 13.45 20.01
N HIS A 273 -18.74 12.55 20.85
CA HIS A 273 -17.63 12.85 21.76
C HIS A 273 -16.36 13.25 21.03
N ILE A 274 -16.01 12.55 19.94
CA ILE A 274 -14.87 12.91 19.09
C ILE A 274 -15.11 14.28 18.45
N ALA A 275 -16.32 14.54 17.92
CA ALA A 275 -16.67 15.83 17.33
C ALA A 275 -16.54 16.99 18.31
N ASP A 276 -17.00 16.82 19.57
CA ASP A 276 -16.88 17.85 20.61
C ASP A 276 -15.44 18.29 20.84
N VAL A 277 -14.50 17.36 20.70
CA VAL A 277 -13.08 17.62 20.92
C VAL A 277 -12.41 18.19 19.68
N LEU A 278 -12.80 17.76 18.48
CA LEU A 278 -12.33 18.34 17.22
C LEU A 278 -12.59 19.85 17.12
N ARG A 279 -13.59 20.37 17.84
CA ARG A 279 -13.87 21.82 17.90
C ARG A 279 -12.80 22.63 18.61
N ILE A 280 -12.00 22.00 19.47
CA ILE A 280 -11.05 22.66 20.38
C ILE A 280 -9.62 22.19 20.12
N ASN A 281 -9.43 20.92 19.79
CA ASN A 281 -8.11 20.35 19.57
C ASN A 281 -7.40 21.01 18.38
N THR A 282 -6.14 21.38 18.60
CA THR A 282 -5.31 22.12 17.65
C THR A 282 -4.13 21.31 17.10
N ALA A 283 -4.08 19.99 17.35
CA ALA A 283 -2.94 19.15 16.97
C ALA A 283 -3.31 18.03 15.99
N LEU A 284 -4.50 17.47 16.11
CA LEU A 284 -4.93 16.31 15.34
C LEU A 284 -5.13 16.70 13.87
N ALA A 285 -4.30 16.14 13.00
CA ALA A 285 -4.29 16.40 11.57
C ALA A 285 -4.93 15.26 10.77
N THR A 286 -4.85 14.03 11.28
CA THR A 286 -5.39 12.81 10.65
C THR A 286 -6.22 12.02 11.65
N LEU A 287 -7.46 11.73 11.27
CA LEU A 287 -8.39 10.94 12.07
C LEU A 287 -9.02 9.85 11.19
N ASP A 288 -8.88 8.60 11.62
CA ASP A 288 -9.56 7.46 11.02
C ASP A 288 -10.68 6.95 11.93
N LEU A 289 -11.92 7.05 11.43
CA LEU A 289 -13.15 6.58 12.05
C LEU A 289 -13.85 5.54 11.15
N SER A 290 -13.10 4.83 10.32
CA SER A 290 -13.63 3.80 9.43
C SER A 290 -14.36 2.67 10.15
N THR A 291 -15.35 2.05 9.52
CA THR A 291 -15.97 0.82 10.02
C THR A 291 -16.47 0.93 11.48
N ASN A 292 -17.10 2.05 11.84
CA ASN A 292 -17.50 2.36 13.22
C ASN A 292 -19.01 2.45 13.43
N GLU A 293 -19.78 2.02 12.44
CA GLU A 293 -21.25 2.08 12.47
C GLU A 293 -21.82 3.50 12.64
N ILE A 294 -21.05 4.53 12.32
CA ILE A 294 -21.46 5.93 12.42
C ILE A 294 -22.58 6.20 11.42
N GLY A 295 -23.74 6.64 11.89
CA GLY A 295 -24.92 6.97 11.11
C GLY A 295 -25.00 8.46 10.78
N ASP A 296 -26.20 8.87 10.33
CA ASP A 296 -26.49 10.25 9.94
C ASP A 296 -26.30 11.25 11.11
N ASN A 297 -26.59 10.85 12.36
CA ASN A 297 -26.45 11.74 13.52
C ASN A 297 -24.98 11.95 13.92
N GLY A 298 -24.17 10.88 13.92
CA GLY A 298 -22.73 11.01 14.17
C GLY A 298 -22.06 11.83 13.09
N ALA A 299 -22.47 11.65 11.82
CA ALA A 299 -22.04 12.49 10.71
C ALA A 299 -22.44 13.97 10.88
N GLN A 300 -23.63 14.26 11.43
CA GLN A 300 -24.01 15.62 11.80
C GLN A 300 -23.02 16.24 12.78
N HIS A 301 -22.71 15.55 13.88
CA HIS A 301 -21.78 16.06 14.89
C HIS A 301 -20.39 16.32 14.31
N LEU A 302 -19.86 15.38 13.52
CA LEU A 302 -18.58 15.52 12.85
C LEU A 302 -18.57 16.67 11.84
N GLY A 303 -19.61 16.81 11.02
CA GLY A 303 -19.77 17.93 10.09
C GLY A 303 -19.80 19.29 10.81
N ASP A 304 -20.55 19.39 11.91
CA ASP A 304 -20.60 20.60 12.73
C ASP A 304 -19.24 20.97 13.33
N ALA A 305 -18.44 19.96 13.71
CA ALA A 305 -17.08 20.18 14.20
C ALA A 305 -16.12 20.64 13.09
N LEU A 306 -16.17 20.00 11.91
CA LEU A 306 -15.33 20.37 10.75
C LEU A 306 -15.54 21.80 10.28
N ARG A 307 -16.74 22.36 10.46
CA ARG A 307 -17.02 23.76 10.09
C ARG A 307 -16.13 24.76 10.83
N ILE A 308 -15.66 24.42 12.03
CA ILE A 308 -14.82 25.30 12.86
C ILE A 308 -13.42 24.76 13.12
N ASN A 309 -13.21 23.45 12.96
CA ASN A 309 -11.88 22.87 13.08
C ASN A 309 -10.95 23.41 11.99
N THR A 310 -9.73 23.75 12.39
CA THR A 310 -8.70 24.37 11.53
C THR A 310 -7.41 23.56 11.45
N THR A 311 -7.47 22.28 11.80
CA THR A 311 -6.26 21.45 11.95
C THR A 311 -6.36 20.11 11.25
N LEU A 312 -7.55 19.53 11.21
CA LEU A 312 -7.80 18.27 10.54
C LEU A 312 -7.66 18.48 9.02
N THR A 313 -6.76 17.70 8.44
CA THR A 313 -6.45 17.68 7.00
C THR A 313 -6.95 16.41 6.33
N THR A 314 -7.06 15.32 7.09
CA THR A 314 -7.49 14.01 6.61
C THR A 314 -8.52 13.40 7.56
N LEU A 315 -9.69 13.05 7.02
CA LEU A 315 -10.74 12.34 7.73
C LEU A 315 -11.16 11.09 6.95
N ASN A 316 -10.97 9.92 7.55
CA ASN A 316 -11.44 8.65 6.99
C ASN A 316 -12.71 8.18 7.69
N LEU A 317 -13.78 8.01 6.92
CA LEU A 317 -15.10 7.55 7.36
C LEU A 317 -15.61 6.37 6.52
N GLN A 318 -14.71 5.61 5.87
CA GLN A 318 -15.09 4.46 5.06
C GLN A 318 -15.95 3.46 5.86
N TRP A 319 -16.81 2.70 5.17
CA TRP A 319 -17.62 1.62 5.72
C TRP A 319 -18.43 1.98 6.97
N ASN A 320 -19.02 3.19 6.97
CA ASN A 320 -19.99 3.62 7.98
C ASN A 320 -21.42 3.61 7.40
N LYS A 321 -22.37 4.20 8.13
CA LYS A 321 -23.80 4.26 7.80
C LYS A 321 -24.24 5.70 7.47
N ILE A 322 -23.33 6.52 6.91
CA ILE A 322 -23.47 7.99 6.80
C ILE A 322 -24.46 8.48 5.72
N ARG A 323 -24.92 7.61 4.79
CA ARG A 323 -26.02 7.80 3.81
C ARG A 323 -26.14 9.22 3.20
N ALA A 324 -27.26 9.55 2.56
CA ALA A 324 -27.44 10.87 1.95
C ALA A 324 -27.64 11.99 2.99
N LYS A 325 -28.35 11.70 4.09
CA LYS A 325 -28.68 12.70 5.12
C LYS A 325 -27.46 13.10 5.94
N GLY A 326 -26.64 12.14 6.38
CA GLY A 326 -25.39 12.41 7.08
C GLY A 326 -24.40 13.17 6.21
N VAL A 327 -24.23 12.77 4.94
CA VAL A 327 -23.35 13.46 3.99
C VAL A 327 -23.71 14.93 3.78
N ARG A 328 -24.98 15.31 3.89
CA ARG A 328 -25.38 16.72 3.81
C ARG A 328 -24.61 17.59 4.82
N HIS A 329 -24.36 17.08 6.02
CA HIS A 329 -23.62 17.83 7.04
C HIS A 329 -22.15 18.04 6.67
N PHE A 330 -21.52 17.05 6.03
CA PHE A 330 -20.19 17.24 5.43
C PHE A 330 -20.21 18.23 4.27
N GLY A 331 -21.23 18.17 3.41
CA GLY A 331 -21.42 19.17 2.35
C GLY A 331 -21.54 20.60 2.89
N ASP A 332 -22.31 20.81 3.96
CA ASP A 332 -22.45 22.12 4.60
C ASP A 332 -21.14 22.58 5.27
N ALA A 333 -20.39 21.66 5.90
CA ALA A 333 -19.11 21.95 6.53
C ALA A 333 -18.03 22.35 5.51
N LEU A 334 -17.90 21.58 4.42
CA LEU A 334 -16.89 21.77 3.37
C LEU A 334 -17.00 23.12 2.66
N ARG A 335 -18.16 23.78 2.67
CA ARG A 335 -18.31 25.13 2.10
C ARG A 335 -17.45 26.18 2.80
N ASN A 336 -17.17 25.98 4.10
CA ASN A 336 -16.43 26.94 4.93
C ASN A 336 -15.13 26.37 5.48
N ASN A 337 -14.99 25.04 5.56
CA ASN A 337 -13.76 24.42 6.01
C ASN A 337 -12.62 24.73 5.01
N THR A 338 -11.48 25.14 5.54
CA THR A 338 -10.30 25.58 4.77
C THR A 338 -9.06 24.72 5.03
N THR A 339 -9.23 23.55 5.65
CA THR A 339 -8.09 22.76 6.13
C THR A 339 -8.15 21.31 5.69
N LEU A 340 -9.36 20.76 5.54
CA LEU A 340 -9.56 19.40 5.07
C LEU A 340 -9.16 19.32 3.60
N THR A 341 -8.18 18.45 3.33
CA THR A 341 -7.64 18.17 2.00
C THR A 341 -8.08 16.79 1.51
N THR A 342 -8.31 15.85 2.44
CA THR A 342 -8.72 14.47 2.14
C THR A 342 -9.95 14.09 2.95
N LEU A 343 -11.00 13.66 2.26
CA LEU A 343 -12.20 13.10 2.85
C LEU A 343 -12.49 11.74 2.22
N ASP A 344 -12.45 10.69 3.04
CA ASP A 344 -12.82 9.34 2.62
C ASP A 344 -14.20 8.96 3.13
N LEU A 345 -15.11 8.68 2.20
CA LEU A 345 -16.50 8.29 2.43
C LEU A 345 -16.83 6.96 1.75
N TRP A 346 -15.84 6.13 1.40
CA TRP A 346 -16.05 4.82 0.77
C TRP A 346 -17.10 3.99 1.51
N GLY A 347 -18.08 3.40 0.83
CA GLY A 347 -18.89 2.33 1.42
C GLY A 347 -20.00 2.82 2.35
N ASN A 348 -20.47 4.06 2.19
CA ASN A 348 -21.48 4.69 3.06
C ASN A 348 -22.90 4.73 2.48
N LYS A 349 -23.12 4.15 1.29
CA LYS A 349 -24.42 4.13 0.57
C LYS A 349 -25.02 5.53 0.41
N ILE A 350 -24.20 6.47 -0.01
CA ILE A 350 -24.53 7.89 -0.11
C ILE A 350 -25.58 8.17 -1.20
N GLY A 351 -25.53 7.44 -2.30
CA GLY A 351 -26.43 7.58 -3.45
C GLY A 351 -26.32 8.93 -4.17
N ASP A 352 -27.18 9.12 -5.17
CA ASP A 352 -27.21 10.34 -5.99
C ASP A 352 -27.50 11.61 -5.20
N GLU A 353 -28.37 11.53 -4.19
CA GLU A 353 -28.72 12.68 -3.35
C GLU A 353 -27.52 13.17 -2.53
N GLY A 354 -26.75 12.26 -1.92
CA GLY A 354 -25.57 12.68 -1.18
C GLY A 354 -24.44 13.15 -2.10
N ALA A 355 -24.29 12.56 -3.30
CA ALA A 355 -23.39 13.08 -4.34
C ALA A 355 -23.80 14.50 -4.77
N GLN A 356 -25.09 14.82 -4.82
CA GLN A 356 -25.58 16.18 -5.03
C GLN A 356 -25.12 17.16 -3.95
N GLN A 357 -25.23 16.76 -2.67
CA GLN A 357 -24.81 17.62 -1.56
C GLN A 357 -23.30 17.91 -1.60
N LEU A 358 -22.48 16.89 -1.87
CA LEU A 358 -21.04 17.06 -2.03
C LEU A 358 -20.71 17.91 -3.26
N GLY A 359 -21.36 17.66 -4.40
CA GLY A 359 -21.20 18.49 -5.60
C GLY A 359 -21.50 19.97 -5.34
N ASN A 360 -22.57 20.27 -4.61
CA ASN A 360 -22.90 21.65 -4.22
C ASN A 360 -21.82 22.30 -3.33
N ALA A 361 -21.20 21.53 -2.43
CA ALA A 361 -20.12 22.01 -1.58
C ALA A 361 -18.82 22.26 -2.35
N LEU A 362 -18.46 21.31 -3.23
CA LEU A 362 -17.24 21.35 -4.04
C LEU A 362 -17.18 22.58 -4.96
N ARG A 363 -18.31 23.15 -5.39
CA ARG A 363 -18.33 24.38 -6.21
C ARG A 363 -17.58 25.55 -5.54
N ASN A 364 -17.60 25.63 -4.21
CA ASN A 364 -16.98 26.72 -3.45
C ASN A 364 -15.79 26.27 -2.61
N ASN A 365 -15.68 24.97 -2.31
CA ASN A 365 -14.54 24.46 -1.56
C ASN A 365 -13.25 24.58 -2.38
N THR A 366 -12.20 25.14 -1.76
CA THR A 366 -10.92 25.41 -2.41
C THR A 366 -9.76 24.61 -1.82
N THR A 367 -10.04 23.68 -0.90
CA THR A 367 -9.01 23.01 -0.08
C THR A 367 -9.02 21.50 -0.21
N LEU A 368 -10.18 20.90 -0.49
CA LEU A 368 -10.33 19.47 -0.68
C LEU A 368 -9.71 19.08 -2.02
N THR A 369 -8.59 18.37 -1.95
CA THR A 369 -7.83 17.89 -3.11
C THR A 369 -8.15 16.43 -3.43
N THR A 370 -8.55 15.65 -2.42
CA THR A 370 -8.88 14.23 -2.55
C THR A 370 -10.23 13.91 -1.94
N LEU A 371 -11.13 13.33 -2.75
CA LEU A 371 -12.43 12.86 -2.32
C LEU A 371 -12.63 11.40 -2.73
N ASN A 372 -12.82 10.53 -1.74
CA ASN A 372 -13.11 9.11 -1.99
C ASN A 372 -14.59 8.78 -1.79
N LEU A 373 -15.25 8.42 -2.89
CA LEU A 373 -16.66 8.03 -2.96
C LEU A 373 -16.85 6.61 -3.51
N ARG A 374 -15.84 5.75 -3.37
CA ARG A 374 -15.95 4.34 -3.76
C ARG A 374 -17.18 3.65 -3.14
N SER A 375 -17.79 2.69 -3.84
CA SER A 375 -18.89 1.85 -3.33
C SER A 375 -20.01 2.61 -2.60
N ASN A 376 -20.53 3.68 -3.21
CA ASN A 376 -21.55 4.53 -2.61
C ASN A 376 -22.90 4.51 -3.30
N GLU A 377 -23.10 3.58 -4.25
CA GLU A 377 -24.33 3.46 -5.03
C GLU A 377 -24.66 4.74 -5.84
N ILE A 378 -23.63 5.49 -6.24
CA ILE A 378 -23.77 6.69 -7.07
C ILE A 378 -24.09 6.26 -8.51
N GLY A 379 -25.20 6.72 -9.05
CA GLY A 379 -25.65 6.51 -10.41
C GLY A 379 -25.29 7.67 -11.34
N ALA A 380 -25.88 7.65 -12.55
CA ALA A 380 -25.66 8.70 -13.55
C ALA A 380 -26.03 10.11 -13.05
N LYS A 381 -27.11 10.26 -12.27
CA LYS A 381 -27.52 11.57 -11.71
C LYS A 381 -26.54 12.08 -10.66
N GLY A 382 -26.03 11.22 -9.79
CA GLY A 382 -25.01 11.60 -8.83
C GLY A 382 -23.70 11.98 -9.53
N ALA A 383 -23.31 11.23 -10.57
CA ALA A 383 -22.19 11.59 -11.44
C ALA A 383 -22.40 12.93 -12.13
N GLN A 384 -23.63 13.24 -12.59
CA GLN A 384 -23.98 14.55 -13.14
C GLN A 384 -23.73 15.68 -12.15
N HIS A 385 -24.15 15.53 -10.89
CA HIS A 385 -23.95 16.56 -9.88
C HIS A 385 -22.47 16.80 -9.54
N LEU A 386 -21.68 15.72 -9.49
CA LEU A 386 -20.23 15.82 -9.31
C LEU A 386 -19.57 16.48 -10.54
N ALA A 387 -19.98 16.10 -11.75
CA ALA A 387 -19.52 16.69 -13.00
C ALA A 387 -19.79 18.20 -13.05
N ASP A 388 -21.00 18.64 -12.69
CA ASP A 388 -21.34 20.06 -12.63
C ASP A 388 -20.46 20.84 -11.65
N ALA A 389 -20.06 20.20 -10.54
CA ALA A 389 -19.14 20.79 -9.58
C ALA A 389 -17.71 20.88 -10.14
N LEU A 390 -17.23 19.80 -10.77
CA LEU A 390 -15.90 19.72 -11.39
C LEU A 390 -15.70 20.78 -12.47
N ARG A 391 -16.75 21.21 -13.19
CA ARG A 391 -16.63 22.28 -14.20
C ARG A 391 -16.10 23.61 -13.63
N ILE A 392 -16.29 23.85 -12.34
CA ILE A 392 -15.97 25.13 -11.68
C ILE A 392 -14.93 24.94 -10.58
N ASN A 393 -14.92 23.80 -9.90
CA ASN A 393 -13.99 23.51 -8.82
C ASN A 393 -12.54 23.54 -9.33
N THR A 394 -11.69 24.26 -8.60
CA THR A 394 -10.28 24.47 -8.93
C THR A 394 -9.31 23.82 -7.94
N ALA A 395 -9.80 23.00 -7.01
CA ALA A 395 -9.00 22.42 -5.92
C ALA A 395 -8.87 20.90 -5.98
N LEU A 396 -9.93 20.19 -6.41
CA LEU A 396 -9.98 18.75 -6.43
C LEU A 396 -9.07 18.21 -7.54
N THR A 397 -8.04 17.46 -7.15
CA THR A 397 -7.06 16.84 -8.04
C THR A 397 -7.32 15.34 -8.19
N THR A 398 -7.90 14.71 -7.16
CA THR A 398 -8.15 13.27 -7.11
C THR A 398 -9.60 12.97 -6.73
N LEU A 399 -10.29 12.22 -7.58
CA LEU A 399 -11.66 11.76 -7.35
C LEU A 399 -11.76 10.24 -7.53
N HIS A 400 -12.07 9.54 -6.44
CA HIS A 400 -12.32 8.09 -6.47
C HIS A 400 -13.83 7.82 -6.56
N LEU A 401 -14.24 7.18 -7.65
CA LEU A 401 -15.63 6.78 -7.91
C LEU A 401 -15.75 5.26 -8.15
N HIS A 402 -14.77 4.46 -7.74
CA HIS A 402 -14.76 3.02 -7.95
C HIS A 402 -16.05 2.32 -7.43
N ASP A 403 -16.43 1.21 -8.05
CA ASP A 403 -17.50 0.31 -7.62
C ASP A 403 -18.85 1.02 -7.36
N ASN A 404 -19.23 1.96 -8.22
CA ASN A 404 -20.52 2.65 -8.23
C ASN A 404 -21.39 2.17 -9.41
N ARG A 405 -22.48 2.88 -9.72
CA ARG A 405 -23.44 2.55 -10.79
C ARG A 405 -23.51 3.65 -11.85
N ILE A 406 -22.38 4.30 -12.15
CA ILE A 406 -22.31 5.50 -12.99
C ILE A 406 -22.86 5.27 -14.40
N GLY A 407 -22.52 4.14 -15.01
CA GLY A 407 -22.97 3.78 -16.37
C GLY A 407 -22.45 4.72 -17.46
N ALA A 408 -22.89 4.48 -18.71
CA ALA A 408 -22.51 5.29 -19.86
C ALA A 408 -22.96 6.77 -19.74
N GLU A 409 -24.19 7.01 -19.28
CA GLU A 409 -24.73 8.37 -19.07
C GLU A 409 -23.94 9.16 -18.02
N GLY A 410 -23.57 8.52 -16.90
CA GLY A 410 -22.73 9.18 -15.90
C GLY A 410 -21.32 9.45 -16.42
N ALA A 411 -20.75 8.55 -17.23
CA ALA A 411 -19.48 8.77 -17.91
C ALA A 411 -19.54 9.93 -18.91
N GLN A 412 -20.68 10.13 -19.57
CA GLN A 412 -20.95 11.30 -20.41
C GLN A 412 -20.81 12.60 -19.62
N HIS A 413 -21.50 12.71 -18.49
CA HIS A 413 -21.44 13.91 -17.66
C HIS A 413 -20.02 14.20 -17.16
N LEU A 414 -19.31 13.17 -16.68
CA LEU A 414 -17.93 13.31 -16.25
C LEU A 414 -17.00 13.74 -17.41
N GLY A 415 -17.17 13.14 -18.60
CA GLY A 415 -16.47 13.54 -19.81
C GLY A 415 -16.70 15.02 -20.16
N ASP A 416 -17.95 15.48 -20.16
CA ASP A 416 -18.29 16.88 -20.42
C ASP A 416 -17.66 17.85 -19.40
N ALA A 417 -17.54 17.44 -18.14
CA ALA A 417 -16.85 18.22 -17.12
C ALA A 417 -15.34 18.28 -17.35
N LEU A 418 -14.71 17.14 -17.68
CA LEU A 418 -13.28 17.04 -17.97
C LEU A 418 -12.83 17.92 -19.14
N ARG A 419 -13.70 18.18 -20.12
CA ARG A 419 -13.40 19.13 -21.21
C ARG A 419 -13.02 20.52 -20.70
N HIS A 420 -13.58 20.93 -19.56
CA HIS A 420 -13.44 22.27 -18.99
C HIS A 420 -12.55 22.29 -17.75
N ASN A 421 -12.60 21.24 -16.94
CA ASN A 421 -11.82 21.16 -15.70
C ASN A 421 -10.32 21.12 -16.01
N LYS A 422 -9.55 21.94 -15.29
CA LYS A 422 -8.09 22.07 -15.43
C LYS A 422 -7.32 21.74 -14.15
N THR A 423 -7.97 21.06 -13.20
CA THR A 423 -7.39 20.76 -11.89
C THR A 423 -7.32 19.26 -11.62
N LEU A 424 -8.34 18.50 -12.04
CA LEU A 424 -8.42 17.07 -11.82
C LEU A 424 -7.33 16.37 -12.64
N THR A 425 -6.42 15.72 -11.93
CA THR A 425 -5.28 14.97 -12.48
C THR A 425 -5.55 13.47 -12.41
N ILE A 426 -6.35 13.02 -11.45
CA ILE A 426 -6.61 11.60 -11.20
C ILE A 426 -8.13 11.36 -11.10
N LEU A 427 -8.64 10.49 -11.97
CA LEU A 427 -10.02 10.06 -11.96
C LEU A 427 -10.08 8.53 -11.98
N HIS A 428 -10.67 7.97 -10.93
CA HIS A 428 -10.87 6.53 -10.85
C HIS A 428 -12.32 6.12 -10.98
N LEU A 429 -12.57 5.26 -11.97
CA LEU A 429 -13.89 4.82 -12.38
C LEU A 429 -14.03 3.30 -12.41
N ARG A 430 -13.18 2.54 -11.71
CA ARG A 430 -13.31 1.07 -11.59
C ARG A 430 -14.75 0.63 -11.39
N GLY A 431 -15.20 -0.46 -12.02
CA GLY A 431 -16.41 -1.16 -11.55
C GLY A 431 -17.70 -0.36 -11.68
N ASN A 432 -17.82 0.47 -12.72
CA ASN A 432 -18.95 1.41 -12.91
C ASN A 432 -19.88 1.06 -14.07
N GLN A 433 -19.68 -0.08 -14.74
CA GLN A 433 -20.49 -0.50 -15.88
C GLN A 433 -20.53 0.56 -17.00
N ILE A 434 -19.40 1.25 -17.24
CA ILE A 434 -19.31 2.33 -18.24
C ILE A 434 -19.61 1.83 -19.65
N GLY A 435 -19.16 0.61 -20.00
CA GLY A 435 -19.37 0.03 -21.31
C GLY A 435 -18.66 0.78 -22.46
N PRO A 436 -18.79 0.30 -23.70
CA PRO A 436 -18.18 0.94 -24.87
C PRO A 436 -18.72 2.34 -25.14
N GLU A 437 -20.01 2.58 -24.93
CA GLU A 437 -20.65 3.91 -25.12
C GLU A 437 -20.10 4.94 -24.13
N GLY A 438 -19.93 4.57 -22.86
CA GLY A 438 -19.31 5.45 -21.89
C GLY A 438 -17.83 5.72 -22.18
N ALA A 439 -17.10 4.74 -22.71
CA ALA A 439 -15.72 4.92 -23.17
C ALA A 439 -15.63 5.90 -24.36
N GLN A 440 -16.61 5.89 -25.27
CA GLN A 440 -16.73 6.88 -26.34
C GLN A 440 -16.92 8.30 -25.78
N HIS A 441 -17.73 8.47 -24.74
CA HIS A 441 -17.88 9.79 -24.12
C HIS A 441 -16.60 10.30 -23.44
N LEU A 442 -15.83 9.40 -22.84
CA LEU A 442 -14.52 9.74 -22.27
C LEU A 442 -13.49 10.08 -23.36
N GLU A 443 -13.52 9.42 -24.52
CA GLU A 443 -12.67 9.75 -25.68
C GLU A 443 -12.76 11.25 -26.02
N ASP A 444 -13.97 11.75 -26.22
CA ASP A 444 -14.18 13.14 -26.62
C ASP A 444 -13.59 14.13 -25.60
N ALA A 445 -13.62 13.78 -24.32
CA ALA A 445 -13.06 14.59 -23.26
C ALA A 445 -11.53 14.56 -23.27
N LEU A 446 -10.95 13.36 -23.34
CA LEU A 446 -9.52 13.13 -23.33
C LEU A 446 -8.82 13.74 -24.55
N ARG A 447 -9.47 13.85 -25.71
CA ARG A 447 -8.88 14.50 -26.88
C ARG A 447 -8.47 15.96 -26.66
N ILE A 448 -9.10 16.66 -25.73
CA ILE A 448 -8.84 18.09 -25.44
C ILE A 448 -8.43 18.36 -24.00
N ASN A 449 -8.65 17.41 -23.09
CA ASN A 449 -8.19 17.54 -21.72
C ASN A 449 -6.67 17.38 -21.66
N THR A 450 -6.01 18.36 -21.04
CA THR A 450 -4.55 18.43 -20.92
C THR A 450 -4.10 18.40 -19.46
N THR A 451 -4.94 17.93 -18.55
CA THR A 451 -4.67 17.97 -17.09
C THR A 451 -4.80 16.61 -16.42
N LEU A 452 -5.67 15.74 -16.92
CA LEU A 452 -5.84 14.39 -16.41
C LEU A 452 -4.63 13.55 -16.81
N THR A 453 -3.83 13.17 -15.82
CA THR A 453 -2.62 12.36 -15.97
C THR A 453 -2.89 10.89 -15.72
N THR A 454 -3.92 10.57 -14.93
CA THR A 454 -4.29 9.21 -14.56
C THR A 454 -5.79 8.97 -14.76
N LEU A 455 -6.11 7.96 -15.56
CA LEU A 455 -7.47 7.45 -15.74
C LEU A 455 -7.50 5.95 -15.44
N ASN A 456 -8.36 5.56 -14.50
CA ASN A 456 -8.63 4.15 -14.21
C ASN A 456 -10.06 3.80 -14.62
N VAL A 457 -10.21 2.93 -15.63
CA VAL A 457 -11.50 2.36 -16.04
C VAL A 457 -11.53 0.84 -15.87
N PHE A 458 -10.78 0.32 -14.89
CA PHE A 458 -10.76 -1.11 -14.53
C PHE A 458 -12.17 -1.72 -14.37
N TYR A 459 -12.40 -2.95 -14.84
CA TYR A 459 -13.67 -3.66 -14.61
C TYR A 459 -14.94 -2.88 -15.04
N ASN A 460 -14.93 -2.31 -16.25
CA ASN A 460 -16.05 -1.53 -16.80
C ASN A 460 -16.73 -2.14 -18.03
N GLN A 461 -16.30 -3.32 -18.46
CA GLN A 461 -16.88 -4.04 -19.61
C GLN A 461 -16.83 -3.19 -20.89
N ILE A 462 -15.77 -2.42 -21.09
CA ILE A 462 -15.67 -1.52 -22.26
C ILE A 462 -15.44 -2.28 -23.57
N GLY A 463 -14.89 -3.50 -23.50
CA GLY A 463 -14.62 -4.36 -24.64
C GLY A 463 -13.64 -3.78 -25.66
N ALA A 464 -13.50 -4.45 -26.80
CA ALA A 464 -12.64 -4.00 -27.90
C ALA A 464 -13.04 -2.60 -28.44
N GLY A 465 -14.35 -2.32 -28.54
CA GLY A 465 -14.85 -1.02 -29.01
C GLY A 465 -14.50 0.13 -28.07
N GLY A 466 -14.64 -0.07 -26.75
CA GLY A 466 -14.21 0.94 -25.78
C GLY A 466 -12.70 1.11 -25.71
N ALA A 467 -11.93 0.03 -25.89
CA ALA A 467 -10.47 0.13 -26.04
C ALA A 467 -10.07 0.93 -27.29
N GLN A 468 -10.80 0.77 -28.39
CA GLN A 468 -10.63 1.60 -29.59
C GLN A 468 -10.86 3.08 -29.27
N HIS A 469 -12.00 3.43 -28.66
CA HIS A 469 -12.33 4.82 -28.31
C HIS A 469 -11.26 5.46 -27.42
N LEU A 470 -10.89 4.78 -26.32
CA LEU A 470 -9.85 5.31 -25.44
C LEU A 470 -8.49 5.38 -26.13
N GLY A 471 -8.15 4.41 -26.98
CA GLY A 471 -6.94 4.44 -27.81
C GLY A 471 -6.92 5.66 -28.76
N ASP A 472 -8.01 5.90 -29.49
CA ASP A 472 -8.09 7.03 -30.42
C ASP A 472 -7.96 8.39 -29.72
N SER A 473 -8.41 8.49 -28.46
CA SER A 473 -8.18 9.69 -27.63
C SER A 473 -6.69 9.95 -27.34
N LEU A 474 -5.90 8.90 -27.13
CA LEU A 474 -4.47 8.98 -26.79
C LEU A 474 -3.60 9.44 -27.95
N ARG A 475 -4.06 9.33 -29.20
CA ARG A 475 -3.27 9.77 -30.37
C ARG A 475 -2.90 11.26 -30.30
N ASN A 476 -3.76 12.08 -29.70
CA ASN A 476 -3.58 13.53 -29.58
C ASN A 476 -3.54 14.02 -28.14
N ASN A 477 -3.87 13.18 -27.16
CA ASN A 477 -3.79 13.56 -25.76
C ASN A 477 -2.32 13.77 -25.36
N THR A 478 -2.03 14.90 -24.70
CA THR A 478 -0.66 15.27 -24.32
C THR A 478 -0.41 15.23 -22.81
N ALA A 479 -1.36 14.73 -22.01
CA ALA A 479 -1.32 14.82 -20.54
C ALA A 479 -1.42 13.47 -19.85
N LEU A 480 -2.17 12.53 -20.41
CA LEU A 480 -2.42 11.22 -19.85
C LEU A 480 -1.13 10.39 -19.94
N THR A 481 -0.55 10.12 -18.77
CA THR A 481 0.65 9.30 -18.60
C THR A 481 0.31 7.90 -18.13
N THR A 482 -0.83 7.74 -17.47
CA THR A 482 -1.24 6.50 -16.82
C THR A 482 -2.66 6.13 -17.20
N LEU A 483 -2.82 4.94 -17.79
CA LEU A 483 -4.11 4.39 -18.17
C LEU A 483 -4.25 2.94 -17.70
N SER A 484 -5.26 2.66 -16.87
CA SER A 484 -5.67 1.30 -16.54
C SER A 484 -6.95 0.93 -17.25
N LEU A 485 -6.86 -0.13 -18.05
CA LEU A 485 -7.95 -0.77 -18.77
C LEU A 485 -8.16 -2.21 -18.28
N SER A 486 -7.67 -2.60 -17.11
CA SER A 486 -7.68 -4.00 -16.70
C SER A 486 -9.10 -4.57 -16.47
N SER A 487 -9.29 -5.88 -16.64
CA SER A 487 -10.57 -6.60 -16.56
C SER A 487 -11.72 -5.99 -17.37
N ASN A 488 -11.46 -5.61 -18.62
CA ASN A 488 -12.45 -4.98 -19.50
C ASN A 488 -12.87 -5.81 -20.70
N GLN A 489 -12.43 -7.07 -20.80
CA GLN A 489 -12.76 -7.97 -21.92
C GLN A 489 -12.31 -7.37 -23.27
N ILE A 490 -11.12 -6.76 -23.29
CA ILE A 490 -10.59 -6.03 -24.45
C ILE A 490 -10.35 -6.98 -25.63
N GLY A 491 -9.83 -8.18 -25.37
CA GLY A 491 -9.52 -9.16 -26.41
C GLY A 491 -8.41 -8.72 -27.37
N ASP A 492 -8.07 -9.61 -28.30
CA ASP A 492 -7.02 -9.42 -29.31
C ASP A 492 -7.31 -8.20 -30.20
N LYS A 493 -8.58 -7.98 -30.57
CA LYS A 493 -9.01 -6.80 -31.37
C LYS A 493 -8.81 -5.49 -30.62
N GLY A 494 -9.13 -5.45 -29.33
CA GLY A 494 -8.90 -4.25 -28.54
C GLY A 494 -7.40 -4.00 -28.33
N ALA A 495 -6.61 -5.06 -28.13
CA ALA A 495 -5.15 -4.99 -28.07
C ALA A 495 -4.55 -4.51 -29.40
N GLN A 496 -5.14 -4.88 -30.55
CA GLN A 496 -4.79 -4.33 -31.86
C GLN A 496 -4.94 -2.81 -31.91
N HIS A 497 -6.12 -2.29 -31.50
CA HIS A 497 -6.37 -0.84 -31.49
C HIS A 497 -5.43 -0.09 -30.55
N LEU A 498 -5.14 -0.66 -29.38
CA LEU A 498 -4.18 -0.09 -28.44
C LEU A 498 -2.75 -0.13 -29.00
N GLY A 499 -2.34 -1.23 -29.64
CA GLY A 499 -1.05 -1.32 -30.31
C GLY A 499 -0.88 -0.27 -31.41
N ASP A 500 -1.88 -0.09 -32.27
CA ASP A 500 -1.87 0.95 -33.31
C ASP A 500 -1.79 2.37 -32.74
N THR A 501 -2.43 2.59 -31.59
CA THR A 501 -2.37 3.84 -30.84
C THR A 501 -0.98 4.10 -30.27
N LEU A 502 -0.40 3.10 -29.59
CA LEU A 502 0.90 3.20 -28.91
C LEU A 502 2.06 3.50 -29.88
N ARG A 503 1.94 3.12 -31.15
CA ARG A 503 2.92 3.50 -32.19
C ARG A 503 3.08 5.00 -32.37
N HIS A 504 2.05 5.78 -32.00
CA HIS A 504 1.99 7.23 -32.22
C HIS A 504 1.92 8.02 -30.92
N ASN A 505 1.39 7.44 -29.85
CA ASN A 505 1.31 8.11 -28.57
C ASN A 505 2.72 8.35 -27.98
N THR A 506 2.95 9.58 -27.51
CA THR A 506 4.24 10.00 -26.95
C THR A 506 4.13 10.48 -25.50
N THR A 507 3.06 10.13 -24.79
CA THR A 507 2.80 10.64 -23.43
C THR A 507 2.57 9.55 -22.42
N LEU A 508 1.95 8.45 -22.84
CA LEU A 508 1.65 7.32 -21.98
C LEU A 508 2.95 6.63 -21.59
N THR A 509 3.17 6.54 -20.28
CA THR A 509 4.31 5.88 -19.65
C THR A 509 3.88 4.59 -18.96
N ILE A 510 2.64 4.52 -18.48
CA ILE A 510 2.08 3.36 -17.79
C ILE A 510 0.79 2.92 -18.48
N LEU A 511 0.77 1.67 -18.94
CA LEU A 511 -0.43 1.02 -19.47
C LEU A 511 -0.68 -0.29 -18.71
N ASP A 512 -1.86 -0.39 -18.12
CA ASP A 512 -2.30 -1.59 -17.43
C ASP A 512 -3.44 -2.29 -18.18
N LEU A 513 -3.15 -3.52 -18.64
CA LEU A 513 -4.05 -4.38 -19.40
C LEU A 513 -4.36 -5.68 -18.66
N TRP A 514 -4.07 -5.80 -17.36
CA TRP A 514 -4.34 -7.02 -16.59
C TRP A 514 -5.71 -7.65 -16.86
N ASN A 515 -5.76 -8.98 -16.99
CA ASN A 515 -6.98 -9.78 -17.10
C ASN A 515 -7.92 -9.34 -18.24
N ASN A 516 -7.40 -9.26 -19.47
CA ASN A 516 -8.14 -8.78 -20.64
C ASN A 516 -8.31 -9.78 -21.78
N GLN A 517 -7.95 -11.05 -21.57
CA GLN A 517 -8.09 -12.12 -22.58
C GLN A 517 -7.45 -11.74 -23.93
N ILE A 518 -6.23 -11.19 -23.88
CA ILE A 518 -5.55 -10.60 -25.05
C ILE A 518 -4.99 -11.67 -25.99
N GLY A 519 -4.66 -12.86 -25.47
CA GLY A 519 -4.14 -13.96 -26.28
C GLY A 519 -2.76 -13.69 -26.89
N GLY A 520 -2.28 -14.66 -27.67
CA GLY A 520 -1.02 -14.55 -28.41
C GLY A 520 -1.07 -13.52 -29.55
N GLU A 521 -2.16 -13.47 -30.33
CA GLU A 521 -2.31 -12.51 -31.44
C GLU A 521 -2.42 -11.07 -30.91
N GLY A 522 -3.17 -10.84 -29.83
CA GLY A 522 -3.21 -9.53 -29.20
C GLY A 522 -1.86 -9.11 -28.61
N ALA A 523 -1.11 -10.05 -28.01
CA ALA A 523 0.24 -9.80 -27.53
C ALA A 523 1.20 -9.42 -28.68
N GLN A 524 1.03 -10.01 -29.86
CA GLN A 524 1.76 -9.62 -31.07
C GLN A 524 1.55 -8.15 -31.42
N HIS A 525 0.30 -7.67 -31.39
CA HIS A 525 0.00 -6.27 -31.70
C HIS A 525 0.62 -5.28 -30.70
N VAL A 526 0.58 -5.61 -29.40
CA VAL A 526 1.24 -4.81 -28.37
C VAL A 526 2.75 -4.83 -28.56
N ALA A 527 3.34 -6.00 -28.82
CA ALA A 527 4.76 -6.17 -29.08
C ALA A 527 5.24 -5.36 -30.29
N ASP A 528 4.50 -5.38 -31.40
CA ASP A 528 4.81 -4.58 -32.58
C ASP A 528 4.82 -3.08 -32.29
N ALA A 529 3.95 -2.61 -31.40
CA ALA A 529 3.95 -1.23 -30.95
C ALA A 529 5.16 -0.89 -30.08
N LEU A 530 5.53 -1.77 -29.15
CA LEU A 530 6.69 -1.60 -28.26
C LEU A 530 8.02 -1.49 -29.04
N ARG A 531 8.13 -2.07 -30.23
CA ARG A 531 9.33 -1.93 -31.08
C ARG A 531 9.63 -0.50 -31.50
N ILE A 532 8.61 0.35 -31.54
CA ILE A 532 8.68 1.73 -32.06
C ILE A 532 8.37 2.73 -30.94
N ASN A 533 7.48 2.39 -30.01
CA ASN A 533 7.12 3.27 -28.91
C ASN A 533 8.34 3.53 -28.01
N THR A 534 8.59 4.81 -27.72
CA THR A 534 9.73 5.27 -26.92
C THR A 534 9.31 5.95 -25.63
N THR A 535 8.08 5.76 -25.17
CA THR A 535 7.53 6.50 -24.01
C THR A 535 7.01 5.60 -22.92
N LEU A 536 6.49 4.43 -23.28
CA LEU A 536 6.00 3.45 -22.34
C LEU A 536 7.18 2.88 -21.55
N THR A 537 7.12 3.05 -20.23
CA THR A 537 8.11 2.58 -19.27
C THR A 537 7.58 1.43 -18.43
N ALA A 538 6.26 1.33 -18.25
CA ALA A 538 5.60 0.24 -17.55
C ALA A 538 4.43 -0.34 -18.35
N LEU A 539 4.42 -1.66 -18.51
CA LEU A 539 3.34 -2.40 -19.15
C LEU A 539 2.93 -3.57 -18.25
N ASN A 540 1.64 -3.66 -17.94
CA ASN A 540 1.06 -4.81 -17.27
C ASN A 540 0.21 -5.64 -18.23
N LEU A 541 0.63 -6.89 -18.43
CA LEU A 541 -0.06 -7.91 -19.22
C LEU A 541 -0.38 -9.14 -18.36
N GLU A 542 -0.42 -9.02 -17.03
CA GLU A 542 -0.77 -10.13 -16.13
C GLU A 542 -2.12 -10.76 -16.51
N ASN A 543 -2.23 -12.08 -16.38
CA ASN A 543 -3.45 -12.85 -16.62
C ASN A 543 -4.12 -12.53 -17.98
N CYS A 544 -3.32 -12.36 -19.04
CA CYS A 544 -3.82 -11.98 -20.37
C CYS A 544 -3.88 -13.16 -21.36
N GLU A 545 -3.63 -14.38 -20.89
CA GLU A 545 -3.65 -15.60 -21.70
C GLU A 545 -2.64 -15.58 -22.86
N ILE A 546 -1.50 -14.91 -22.70
CA ILE A 546 -0.53 -14.70 -23.79
C ILE A 546 0.19 -15.99 -24.24
N GLY A 547 0.41 -16.94 -23.32
CA GLY A 547 1.14 -18.19 -23.58
C GLY A 547 2.58 -18.02 -24.07
N ASP A 548 3.19 -19.13 -24.54
CA ASP A 548 4.57 -19.14 -25.03
C ASP A 548 4.75 -18.35 -26.35
N GLU A 549 3.73 -18.38 -27.23
CA GLU A 549 3.71 -17.62 -28.50
C GLU A 549 3.67 -16.11 -28.25
N GLY A 550 2.79 -15.64 -27.36
CA GLY A 550 2.76 -14.22 -26.96
C GLY A 550 4.06 -13.80 -26.27
N ALA A 551 4.64 -14.67 -25.43
CA ALA A 551 5.95 -14.44 -24.82
C ALA A 551 7.07 -14.29 -25.87
N GLN A 552 7.03 -15.06 -26.97
CA GLN A 552 7.95 -14.92 -28.09
C GLN A 552 7.85 -13.53 -28.73
N HIS A 553 6.63 -13.06 -29.02
CA HIS A 553 6.44 -11.73 -29.60
C HIS A 553 6.94 -10.61 -28.68
N VAL A 554 6.61 -10.69 -27.39
CA VAL A 554 7.09 -9.73 -26.39
C VAL A 554 8.62 -9.77 -26.31
N ALA A 555 9.23 -10.95 -26.30
CA ALA A 555 10.68 -11.12 -26.32
C ALA A 555 11.33 -10.47 -27.56
N ASP A 556 10.75 -10.66 -28.74
CA ASP A 556 11.24 -10.04 -29.98
C ASP A 556 11.17 -8.51 -29.92
N ALA A 557 10.13 -7.94 -29.30
CA ALA A 557 10.04 -6.51 -29.08
C ALA A 557 11.09 -6.00 -28.08
N LEU A 558 11.31 -6.71 -26.98
CA LEU A 558 12.30 -6.37 -25.95
C LEU A 558 13.74 -6.32 -26.50
N ARG A 559 14.08 -7.07 -27.55
CA ARG A 559 15.42 -6.98 -28.17
C ARG A 559 15.73 -5.60 -28.74
N HIS A 560 14.70 -4.81 -29.05
CA HIS A 560 14.83 -3.50 -29.67
C HIS A 560 14.34 -2.36 -28.78
N ASN A 561 13.37 -2.62 -27.90
CA ASN A 561 12.82 -1.61 -27.02
C ASN A 561 13.85 -1.20 -25.94
N THR A 562 14.11 0.09 -25.84
CA THR A 562 15.07 0.67 -24.88
C THR A 562 14.41 1.54 -23.82
N THR A 563 13.08 1.52 -23.70
CA THR A 563 12.32 2.45 -22.86
C THR A 563 11.50 1.77 -21.79
N LEU A 564 11.03 0.55 -22.05
CA LEU A 564 10.26 -0.26 -21.13
C LEU A 564 11.19 -0.75 -20.01
N THR A 565 11.01 -0.19 -18.82
CA THR A 565 11.76 -0.54 -17.62
C THR A 565 11.02 -1.58 -16.78
N THR A 566 9.69 -1.64 -16.88
CA THR A 566 8.84 -2.52 -16.08
C THR A 566 7.89 -3.30 -16.98
N LEU A 567 7.91 -4.62 -16.85
CA LEU A 567 7.01 -5.52 -17.56
C LEU A 567 6.46 -6.57 -16.60
N ASN A 568 5.14 -6.65 -16.50
CA ASN A 568 4.45 -7.70 -15.75
C ASN A 568 3.81 -8.70 -16.73
N LEU A 569 4.24 -9.96 -16.66
CA LEU A 569 3.70 -11.10 -17.40
C LEU A 569 3.26 -12.21 -16.43
N GLU A 570 2.83 -11.87 -15.22
CA GLU A 570 2.31 -12.84 -14.24
C GLU A 570 1.06 -13.58 -14.75
N GLU A 571 0.77 -14.77 -14.23
CA GLU A 571 -0.48 -15.52 -14.51
C GLU A 571 -0.76 -15.78 -16.00
N ASN A 572 0.26 -15.94 -16.84
CA ASN A 572 0.11 -15.95 -18.30
C ASN A 572 0.27 -17.32 -18.97
N GLN A 573 0.23 -18.38 -18.16
CA GLN A 573 0.34 -19.77 -18.61
C GLN A 573 1.64 -20.08 -19.38
N MET A 574 2.70 -19.26 -19.22
CA MET A 574 4.00 -19.47 -19.87
C MET A 574 4.71 -20.70 -19.28
N ARG A 575 5.38 -21.47 -20.14
CA ARG A 575 6.18 -22.64 -19.78
C ARG A 575 7.67 -22.36 -20.00
N ASP A 576 8.48 -23.42 -19.99
CA ASP A 576 9.93 -23.34 -20.22
C ASP A 576 10.30 -22.68 -21.56
N GLU A 577 9.49 -22.84 -22.61
CA GLU A 577 9.71 -22.25 -23.93
C GLU A 577 9.53 -20.73 -23.93
N GLY A 578 8.43 -20.21 -23.35
CA GLY A 578 8.24 -18.79 -23.16
C GLY A 578 9.33 -18.16 -22.28
N ALA A 579 9.71 -18.85 -21.19
CA ALA A 579 10.83 -18.42 -20.34
C ALA A 579 12.17 -18.36 -21.10
N GLN A 580 12.41 -19.30 -22.02
CA GLN A 580 13.58 -19.29 -22.89
C GLN A 580 13.59 -18.06 -23.81
N HIS A 581 12.48 -17.75 -24.48
CA HIS A 581 12.38 -16.58 -25.36
C HIS A 581 12.67 -15.27 -24.63
N ILE A 582 12.05 -15.10 -23.46
CA ILE A 582 12.28 -13.94 -22.59
C ILE A 582 13.75 -13.90 -22.15
N GLY A 583 14.30 -15.02 -21.67
CA GLY A 583 15.72 -15.12 -21.30
C GLY A 583 16.68 -14.71 -22.42
N ASP A 584 16.42 -15.15 -23.66
CA ASP A 584 17.23 -14.80 -24.83
C ASP A 584 17.14 -13.31 -25.18
N ALA A 585 15.97 -12.68 -25.06
CA ALA A 585 15.82 -11.25 -25.25
C ALA A 585 16.56 -10.43 -24.17
N LEU A 586 16.49 -10.89 -22.93
CA LEU A 586 17.14 -10.27 -21.79
C LEU A 586 18.67 -10.25 -21.92
N ARG A 587 19.32 -11.16 -22.67
CA ARG A 587 20.78 -11.10 -22.86
C ARG A 587 21.27 -9.79 -23.48
N ASN A 588 20.43 -9.13 -24.28
CA ASN A 588 20.78 -7.90 -25.00
C ASN A 588 19.97 -6.68 -24.56
N ASN A 589 18.81 -6.87 -23.91
CA ASN A 589 18.01 -5.76 -23.40
C ASN A 589 18.67 -5.15 -22.15
N LYS A 590 18.94 -3.84 -22.19
CA LYS A 590 19.54 -3.09 -21.07
C LYS A 590 18.59 -2.07 -20.44
N ALA A 591 17.35 -2.02 -20.89
CA ALA A 591 16.37 -1.05 -20.43
C ALA A 591 15.45 -1.63 -19.36
N LEU A 592 15.07 -2.89 -19.49
CA LEU A 592 14.18 -3.58 -18.57
C LEU A 592 14.89 -3.78 -17.24
N THR A 593 14.42 -3.05 -16.23
CA THR A 593 14.91 -3.17 -14.86
C THR A 593 14.06 -4.12 -14.06
N THR A 594 12.76 -4.21 -14.34
CA THR A 594 11.78 -4.97 -13.57
C THR A 594 11.00 -5.89 -14.51
N LEU A 595 11.05 -7.19 -14.25
CA LEU A 595 10.29 -8.20 -14.97
C LEU A 595 9.60 -9.10 -13.95
N SER A 596 8.29 -9.25 -14.07
CA SER A 596 7.56 -10.25 -13.29
C SER A 596 7.06 -11.39 -14.17
N LEU A 597 7.35 -12.62 -13.74
CA LEU A 597 6.95 -13.88 -14.35
C LEU A 597 6.26 -14.81 -13.32
N SER A 598 5.85 -14.27 -12.17
CA SER A 598 5.17 -15.02 -11.11
C SER A 598 3.90 -15.71 -11.61
N ASP A 599 3.49 -16.77 -10.91
CA ASP A 599 2.32 -17.60 -11.24
C ASP A 599 2.21 -18.05 -12.71
N ASN A 600 3.36 -18.38 -13.31
CA ASN A 600 3.43 -19.09 -14.59
C ASN A 600 3.77 -20.57 -14.38
N GLN A 601 3.81 -21.34 -15.47
CA GLN A 601 4.13 -22.78 -15.49
C GLN A 601 5.62 -23.04 -15.78
N ILE A 602 6.51 -22.17 -15.30
CA ILE A 602 7.97 -22.24 -15.55
C ILE A 602 8.60 -23.32 -14.65
N GLY A 603 9.31 -24.28 -15.25
CA GLY A 603 10.02 -25.35 -14.58
C GLY A 603 11.53 -25.10 -14.45
N ASP A 604 12.27 -26.13 -14.04
CA ASP A 604 13.71 -26.04 -13.78
C ASP A 604 14.52 -25.63 -15.04
N LYS A 605 14.08 -26.03 -16.24
CA LYS A 605 14.74 -25.64 -17.50
C LYS A 605 14.51 -24.16 -17.82
N GLY A 606 13.29 -23.66 -17.66
CA GLY A 606 13.00 -22.24 -17.82
C GLY A 606 13.78 -21.39 -16.81
N ALA A 607 13.86 -21.84 -15.55
CA ALA A 607 14.69 -21.21 -14.53
C ALA A 607 16.19 -21.21 -14.91
N GLN A 608 16.70 -22.29 -15.51
CA GLN A 608 18.06 -22.34 -16.04
C GLN A 608 18.29 -21.30 -17.15
N HIS A 609 17.37 -21.18 -18.13
CA HIS A 609 17.49 -20.20 -19.21
C HIS A 609 17.50 -18.76 -18.71
N LEU A 610 16.60 -18.44 -17.77
CA LEU A 610 16.59 -17.14 -17.08
C LEU A 610 17.90 -16.93 -16.31
N GLY A 611 18.36 -17.94 -15.57
CA GLY A 611 19.64 -17.91 -14.83
C GLY A 611 20.85 -17.63 -15.73
N ASP A 612 20.92 -18.25 -16.91
CA ASP A 612 21.99 -18.01 -17.87
C ASP A 612 21.91 -16.59 -18.49
N ALA A 613 20.71 -16.05 -18.69
CA ALA A 613 20.55 -14.66 -19.14
C ALA A 613 21.11 -13.66 -18.12
N LEU A 614 20.93 -13.93 -16.81
CA LEU A 614 21.45 -13.08 -15.72
C LEU A 614 22.97 -13.07 -15.61
N ARG A 615 23.63 -14.18 -15.95
CA ARG A 615 25.11 -14.22 -16.00
C ARG A 615 25.70 -13.25 -17.02
N HIS A 616 24.92 -12.91 -18.04
CA HIS A 616 25.33 -12.03 -19.14
C HIS A 616 24.73 -10.62 -19.03
N ASN A 617 23.65 -10.44 -18.26
CA ASN A 617 22.99 -9.17 -18.05
C ASN A 617 23.14 -8.67 -16.60
N THR A 618 23.93 -7.61 -16.42
CA THR A 618 24.19 -6.97 -15.11
C THR A 618 23.19 -5.88 -14.72
N VAL A 619 22.09 -5.71 -15.47
CA VAL A 619 21.16 -4.56 -15.35
C VAL A 619 19.77 -4.96 -14.82
N ILE A 620 19.44 -6.26 -14.81
CA ILE A 620 18.10 -6.71 -14.36
C ILE A 620 18.04 -6.71 -12.83
N LEU A 621 17.20 -5.83 -12.28
CA LEU A 621 16.75 -5.87 -10.90
C LEU A 621 15.58 -6.86 -10.84
N PHE A 622 15.78 -8.05 -10.27
CA PHE A 622 14.62 -8.71 -9.68
C PHE A 622 14.21 -7.86 -8.49
N ASN A 623 13.19 -7.06 -8.70
CA ASN A 623 12.56 -6.27 -7.70
C ASN A 623 11.26 -6.99 -7.32
N SER A 624 11.34 -8.01 -6.47
CA SER A 624 10.15 -8.52 -5.77
C SER A 624 9.73 -7.61 -4.62
N SER A 625 9.61 -6.31 -4.91
CA SER A 625 8.39 -5.68 -4.42
C SER A 625 7.31 -6.51 -5.08
N PRO A 626 6.36 -7.08 -4.34
CA PRO A 626 5.22 -7.65 -5.01
C PRO A 626 4.66 -6.50 -5.86
N ILE A 627 4.84 -6.58 -7.17
CA ILE A 627 3.79 -6.13 -8.08
C ILE A 627 2.70 -7.19 -7.96
N SER A 628 2.29 -7.53 -6.73
CA SER A 628 0.98 -8.07 -6.52
C SER A 628 0.03 -6.99 -7.02
N HIS A 629 -1.09 -7.45 -7.54
CA HIS A 629 -2.37 -6.75 -7.66
C HIS A 629 -2.45 -5.31 -7.09
N ASN A 630 -1.95 -5.07 -5.88
CA ASN A 630 -1.96 -3.78 -5.17
C ASN A 630 -1.01 -2.68 -5.73
N TYR A 631 0.17 -2.97 -6.29
CA TYR A 631 1.16 -1.89 -6.57
C TYR A 631 0.75 -1.00 -7.76
N LEU A 632 0.15 -1.59 -8.80
CA LEU A 632 -0.50 -0.83 -9.87
C LEU A 632 -1.86 -0.27 -9.42
N TYR A 633 -2.55 -0.87 -8.44
CA TYR A 633 -3.78 -0.33 -7.82
C TYR A 633 -3.59 0.94 -6.99
N PHE A 634 -2.37 1.19 -6.51
CA PHE A 634 -2.04 2.42 -5.79
C PHE A 634 -1.48 3.49 -6.72
N LEU A 635 -0.93 3.10 -7.87
CA LEU A 635 -0.49 4.02 -8.95
C LEU A 635 -1.63 4.40 -9.91
N ILE A 636 -2.67 3.57 -10.00
CA ILE A 636 -3.84 3.70 -10.87
C ILE A 636 -5.10 3.30 -10.14
#